data_AF-A0A5C7NYR0-F1
#
_entry.id   AF-A0A5C7NYR0-F1
#
_cell.length_a   1.000
_cell.length_b   1.000
_cell.length_c   1.000
_cell.angle_alpha   90.00
_cell.angle_beta   90.00
_cell.angle_gamma   90.00
#
_symmetry.space_group_name_H-M   'P 1'
#
loop_
_entity.id
_entity.type
_entity.pdbx_description
1 polymer ?
#
loop_
_entity_poly.entity_id
_entity_poly.type
_entity_poly.pdbx_seq_one_letter_code
_entity_poly.pdbx_strand_id
1 'polypeptide(L)'
;MTRGPRPVGGRTGVPTVRRGPRGGALVRLLCLLGLLVGLLGAATVPTYAAAATKCAQPDGQRLTFTSGGLSREYFIKLPPGGASSLTPMMVALHPLGWDLNFMRMITLFGPQSGDQGAEAPVAPESDAAAHLVSSDLRIGEREGFITVFPGARNNVWDLRPDGVDTAFLGELVSYLHTQGCGAPDRTMLSGFSMGAMMTARLLCAHPELFSGAAMVGGIYPPTPGCALRSGTSVVGIHGTADATVHFDGSVDPSLLPFGIEPFGYDRPTMMRMWAEAKGCGHPISSSWFITAGTEYTGCPASTVHMLGVFGGAHDYGMGGWATSEYIWSVLRPVDRSPVHSAATALHRAVGGVGATQEFPITAGSTLSIETPVANGTVMGTLTVTAPTGPGHLRAFPCDEPRPESSALNYAAGQTVANGTTIHTGADGRICIYTSSTTHILWDQVSDSDLPSHSPVRHLDTRAGAPVAAGTFVAVQTGVANATVLGTVTATRAADSGHVRLYPCDQGVPPTSVLNYTAGASTAAGAAVRTDAGGFICLYSSATAHLLWDQASENSLPSHQATRILDTRRASDGARRIPAGTTIGIDTGLAAGTVLGTLTAVGASGPGHLRVFPCGQPMPNSSALSIQAGQNRATGVASRTSADGRICVYAAATTYIVWDQVAESAQLPSHSPTRLLDTRG
;
A
#
# COMPACT_ATOMS: atom_id res chain seq x y z
N MET A 1 -56.92 -70.10 21.24
CA MET A 1 -56.55 -70.17 22.68
C MET A 1 -55.13 -69.62 22.75
N THR A 2 -54.76 -68.52 23.42
CA THR A 2 -55.25 -67.84 24.64
C THR A 2 -54.92 -66.32 24.63
N ARG A 3 -55.94 -65.51 24.97
CA ARG A 3 -56.04 -64.26 25.78
C ARG A 3 -55.08 -63.05 25.59
N GLY A 4 -55.69 -61.85 25.50
CA GLY A 4 -55.10 -60.49 25.39
C GLY A 4 -54.54 -59.88 26.71
N PRO A 5 -54.51 -58.53 26.95
CA PRO A 5 -55.50 -57.51 26.54
C PRO A 5 -55.01 -56.07 26.15
N ARG A 6 -55.90 -55.34 25.44
CA ARG A 6 -56.35 -53.91 25.49
C ARG A 6 -55.40 -52.67 25.63
N PRO A 7 -55.86 -51.46 25.18
CA PRO A 7 -55.04 -50.43 24.51
C PRO A 7 -55.10 -48.99 25.10
N VAL A 8 -54.25 -48.08 24.60
CA VAL A 8 -54.39 -46.60 24.54
C VAL A 8 -53.50 -46.15 23.35
N GLY A 9 -53.80 -45.25 22.42
CA GLY A 9 -54.88 -44.29 22.15
C GLY A 9 -54.26 -43.21 21.22
N GLY A 10 -54.99 -42.68 20.23
CA GLY A 10 -54.58 -41.49 19.46
C GLY A 10 -54.77 -41.60 17.95
N ARG A 11 -55.97 -41.26 17.46
CA ARG A 11 -56.35 -41.18 16.05
C ARG A 11 -55.68 -40.00 15.34
N THR A 12 -55.09 -40.25 14.17
CA THR A 12 -54.76 -39.24 13.15
C THR A 12 -55.72 -39.39 11.96
N GLY A 13 -56.41 -38.31 11.61
CA GLY A 13 -57.39 -38.26 10.51
C GLY A 13 -57.23 -36.98 9.70
N VAL A 14 -56.77 -37.15 8.46
CA VAL A 14 -56.74 -36.23 7.30
C VAL A 14 -58.20 -35.83 6.96
N PRO A 15 -58.60 -34.63 6.43
CA PRO A 15 -58.17 -34.18 5.09
C PRO A 15 -58.28 -32.67 4.67
N THR A 16 -57.58 -32.36 3.56
CA THR A 16 -57.89 -31.40 2.47
C THR A 16 -58.34 -29.96 2.76
N VAL A 17 -57.54 -28.98 2.29
CA VAL A 17 -57.88 -27.54 2.24
C VAL A 17 -58.10 -27.09 0.79
N ARG A 18 -59.26 -26.49 0.49
CA ARG A 18 -59.49 -25.64 -0.71
C ARG A 18 -60.25 -24.36 -0.35
N ARG A 19 -59.60 -23.23 -0.67
CA ARG A 19 -60.07 -21.89 -1.14
C ARG A 19 -61.09 -21.04 -0.35
N GLY A 20 -60.55 -19.94 0.23
CA GLY A 20 -60.99 -18.51 0.14
C GLY A 20 -62.16 -18.01 1.01
N PRO A 21 -62.42 -16.68 1.17
CA PRO A 21 -61.63 -15.47 0.83
C PRO A 21 -61.54 -14.42 2.00
N ARG A 22 -61.06 -13.19 1.69
CA ARG A 22 -61.02 -11.91 2.47
C ARG A 22 -59.63 -11.59 3.06
N GLY A 23 -58.85 -10.60 2.61
CA GLY A 23 -59.16 -9.42 1.79
C GLY A 23 -59.74 -8.29 2.64
N GLY A 24 -58.88 -7.41 3.17
CA GLY A 24 -59.30 -6.11 3.74
C GLY A 24 -59.17 -5.96 5.26
N ALA A 25 -57.96 -6.00 5.82
CA ALA A 25 -57.71 -5.44 7.16
C ALA A 25 -56.24 -5.05 7.39
N LEU A 26 -55.26 -5.75 6.80
CA LEU A 26 -53.85 -5.51 7.09
C LEU A 26 -53.22 -4.30 6.38
N VAL A 27 -53.82 -3.78 5.31
CA VAL A 27 -53.22 -2.69 4.52
C VAL A 27 -53.45 -1.30 5.14
N ARG A 28 -54.38 -1.16 6.11
CA ARG A 28 -54.63 0.13 6.78
C ARG A 28 -53.77 0.39 8.01
N LEU A 29 -53.12 -0.64 8.58
CA LEU A 29 -52.27 -0.46 9.77
C LEU A 29 -50.84 0.00 9.43
N LEU A 30 -50.36 -0.29 8.21
CA LEU A 30 -49.00 0.09 7.77
C LEU A 30 -48.89 1.53 7.25
N CYS A 31 -49.99 2.15 6.80
CA CYS A 31 -49.99 3.56 6.39
C CYS A 31 -50.11 4.56 7.55
N LEU A 32 -50.57 4.13 8.74
CA LEU A 32 -50.69 4.99 9.93
C LEU A 32 -49.41 5.06 10.78
N LEU A 33 -48.51 4.07 10.67
CA LEU A 33 -47.17 4.14 11.27
C LEU A 33 -46.17 4.97 10.44
N GLY A 34 -46.43 5.17 9.14
CA GLY A 34 -45.59 6.00 8.26
C GLY A 34 -45.85 7.51 8.37
N LEU A 35 -46.98 7.94 8.95
CA LEU A 35 -47.38 9.35 9.04
C LEU A 35 -47.21 9.98 10.44
N LEU A 36 -46.87 9.19 11.46
CA LEU A 36 -46.57 9.69 12.82
C LEU A 36 -45.09 9.92 13.11
N VAL A 37 -44.19 9.58 12.16
CA VAL A 37 -42.76 9.92 12.22
C VAL A 37 -42.46 11.29 11.56
N GLY A 38 -43.46 11.91 10.90
CA GLY A 38 -43.28 13.15 10.15
C GLY A 38 -43.56 14.47 10.91
N LEU A 39 -43.95 14.44 12.19
CA LEU A 39 -44.46 15.63 12.89
C LEU A 39 -44.02 15.80 14.36
N LEU A 40 -42.99 15.09 14.81
CA LEU A 40 -42.35 15.34 16.10
C LEU A 40 -41.00 16.01 15.89
N GLY A 41 -41.04 17.35 15.90
CA GLY A 41 -39.96 18.24 16.32
C GLY A 41 -38.60 18.03 15.67
N ALA A 42 -38.22 18.96 14.80
CA ALA A 42 -36.83 19.35 14.65
C ALA A 42 -36.29 19.82 16.02
N ALA A 43 -35.88 18.86 16.85
CA ALA A 43 -34.91 19.13 17.89
C ALA A 43 -33.61 19.39 17.15
N THR A 44 -33.36 20.67 16.87
CA THR A 44 -32.01 21.15 16.63
C THR A 44 -31.17 20.64 17.80
N VAL A 45 -30.40 19.57 17.58
CA VAL A 45 -29.30 19.26 18.47
C VAL A 45 -28.46 20.52 18.43
N PRO A 46 -28.29 21.26 19.54
CA PRO A 46 -27.37 22.37 19.51
C PRO A 46 -26.00 21.73 19.34
N THR A 47 -25.47 21.77 18.12
CA THR A 47 -24.04 21.66 17.89
C THR A 47 -23.44 22.89 18.55
N TYR A 48 -23.21 22.81 19.85
CA TYR A 48 -22.19 23.62 20.49
C TYR A 48 -20.85 23.08 19.97
N ALA A 49 -20.52 23.40 18.72
CA ALA A 49 -19.12 23.53 18.38
C ALA A 49 -18.61 24.63 19.31
N ALA A 50 -17.91 24.25 20.38
CA ALA A 50 -17.31 25.21 21.29
C ALA A 50 -16.51 26.20 20.43
N ALA A 51 -16.83 27.49 20.56
CA ALA A 51 -16.14 28.51 19.80
C ALA A 51 -14.64 28.39 20.06
N ALA A 52 -13.84 28.33 18.99
CA ALA A 52 -12.40 28.19 19.11
C ALA A 52 -11.85 29.33 19.97
N THR A 53 -11.16 28.99 21.06
CA THR A 53 -10.57 30.00 21.94
C THR A 53 -9.29 30.49 21.27
N LYS A 54 -9.17 31.80 21.05
CA LYS A 54 -7.97 32.38 20.43
C LYS A 54 -6.74 32.15 21.32
N CYS A 55 -5.64 31.72 20.72
CA CYS A 55 -4.37 31.56 21.41
C CYS A 55 -3.87 32.92 21.92
N ALA A 56 -3.66 33.03 23.22
CA ALA A 56 -3.26 34.27 23.89
C ALA A 56 -1.74 34.50 23.91
N GLN A 57 -0.95 33.57 23.37
CA GLN A 57 0.51 33.72 23.31
C GLN A 57 0.95 34.69 22.20
N PRO A 58 2.02 35.46 22.42
CA PRO A 58 2.59 36.30 21.38
C PRO A 58 3.27 35.46 20.28
N ASP A 59 3.16 35.92 19.04
CA ASP A 59 3.80 35.26 17.89
C ASP A 59 5.32 35.51 17.87
N GLY A 60 6.09 34.45 17.64
CA GLY A 60 7.52 34.51 17.36
C GLY A 60 8.37 34.97 18.54
N GLN A 61 7.94 34.73 19.77
CA GLN A 61 8.62 35.21 20.98
C GLN A 61 9.24 34.10 21.82
N ARG A 62 10.30 34.48 22.52
CA ARG A 62 10.89 33.71 23.61
C ARG A 62 10.27 34.16 24.93
N LEU A 63 9.76 33.21 25.68
CA LEU A 63 9.00 33.43 26.90
C LEU A 63 9.55 32.56 28.01
N THR A 64 9.32 32.97 29.26
CA THR A 64 9.67 32.18 30.45
C THR A 64 8.43 31.54 31.02
N PHE A 65 8.49 30.23 31.28
CA PHE A 65 7.47 29.49 32.02
C PHE A 65 8.05 29.03 33.36
N THR A 66 7.26 29.16 34.42
CA THR A 66 7.65 28.74 35.77
C THR A 66 6.67 27.71 36.29
N SER A 67 7.20 26.56 36.70
CA SER A 67 6.45 25.40 37.16
C SER A 67 7.32 24.60 38.14
N GLY A 68 6.73 24.09 39.23
CA GLY A 68 7.46 23.28 40.22
C GLY A 68 8.71 23.93 40.82
N GLY A 69 8.77 25.27 40.89
CA GLY A 69 9.95 26.03 41.35
C GLY A 69 11.08 26.14 40.33
N LEU A 70 10.86 25.72 39.07
CA LEU A 70 11.80 25.83 37.96
C LEU A 70 11.29 26.87 36.96
N SER A 71 12.17 27.78 36.54
CA SER A 71 11.89 28.73 35.45
C SER A 71 12.74 28.37 34.23
N ARG A 72 12.10 28.17 33.07
CA ARG A 72 12.80 27.88 31.80
C ARG A 72 12.22 28.68 30.65
N GLU A 73 13.06 28.90 29.64
CA GLU A 73 12.65 29.55 28.41
C GLU A 73 11.98 28.55 27.45
N TYR A 74 11.02 29.03 26.68
CA TYR A 74 10.52 28.36 25.49
C TYR A 74 10.28 29.39 24.39
N PHE A 75 10.40 28.98 23.14
CA PHE A 75 10.01 29.79 21.99
C PHE A 75 8.68 29.29 21.42
N ILE A 76 7.80 30.20 21.04
CA ILE A 76 6.53 29.87 20.38
C ILE A 76 6.35 30.69 19.10
N LYS A 77 5.92 30.03 18.02
CA LYS A 77 5.53 30.66 16.75
C LYS A 77 4.11 30.24 16.39
N LEU A 78 3.29 31.23 16.03
CA LEU A 78 1.94 31.05 15.54
C LEU A 78 1.95 31.07 14.00
N PRO A 79 1.05 30.32 13.34
CA PRO A 79 0.94 30.36 11.89
C PRO A 79 0.35 31.71 11.40
N PRO A 80 0.54 32.04 10.11
CA PRO A 80 -0.11 33.20 9.49
C PRO A 80 -1.63 33.18 9.71
N GLY A 81 -2.21 34.31 10.11
CA GLY A 81 -3.64 34.42 10.43
C GLY A 81 -4.00 34.16 11.90
N GLY A 82 -3.03 33.80 12.73
CA GLY A 82 -3.20 33.57 14.17
C GLY A 82 -3.56 32.13 14.51
N ALA A 83 -3.72 31.84 15.79
CA ALA A 83 -3.97 30.50 16.30
C ALA A 83 -5.14 30.45 17.28
N SER A 84 -5.67 29.24 17.48
CA SER A 84 -6.75 28.94 18.41
C SER A 84 -6.60 27.54 19.00
N SER A 85 -7.55 27.16 19.87
CA SER A 85 -7.64 25.82 20.43
C SER A 85 -7.86 24.73 19.38
N LEU A 86 -8.28 25.09 18.15
CA LEU A 86 -8.43 24.15 17.03
C LEU A 86 -7.19 24.05 16.14
N THR A 87 -6.19 24.91 16.35
CA THR A 87 -4.95 24.92 15.57
C THR A 87 -4.03 23.80 16.03
N PRO A 88 -3.48 22.96 15.15
CA PRO A 88 -2.49 21.95 15.55
C PRO A 88 -1.26 22.58 16.21
N MET A 89 -0.61 21.86 17.11
CA MET A 89 0.59 22.30 17.80
C MET A 89 1.68 21.23 17.76
N MET A 90 2.91 21.60 17.43
CA MET A 90 4.10 20.75 17.45
C MET A 90 5.08 21.24 18.51
N VAL A 91 5.35 20.42 19.52
CA VAL A 91 6.36 20.68 20.55
C VAL A 91 7.65 19.96 20.14
N ALA A 92 8.75 20.70 19.95
CA ALA A 92 10.01 20.17 19.43
C ALA A 92 11.15 20.29 20.46
N LEU A 93 11.72 19.14 20.87
CA LEU A 93 12.73 19.04 21.93
C LEU A 93 14.16 18.90 21.36
N HIS A 94 15.06 19.73 21.86
CA HIS A 94 16.45 19.83 21.38
C HIS A 94 17.35 18.66 21.86
N PRO A 95 18.47 18.38 21.18
CA PRO A 95 19.43 17.35 21.58
C PRO A 95 20.32 17.79 22.76
N LEU A 96 21.12 16.86 23.29
CA LEU A 96 22.07 17.10 24.38
C LEU A 96 23.09 18.19 24.00
N GLY A 97 23.34 19.14 24.91
CA GLY A 97 24.37 20.17 24.77
C GLY A 97 23.96 21.37 23.90
N TRP A 98 22.85 21.26 23.17
CA TRP A 98 22.28 22.33 22.35
C TRP A 98 21.05 22.94 23.00
N ASP A 99 20.54 24.04 22.45
CA ASP A 99 19.40 24.77 22.99
C ASP A 99 18.17 24.71 22.07
N LEU A 100 17.10 25.39 22.48
CA LEU A 100 15.86 25.51 21.70
C LEU A 100 16.07 26.17 20.32
N ASN A 101 17.09 27.03 20.15
CA ASN A 101 17.35 27.71 18.88
C ASN A 101 17.92 26.73 17.86
N PHE A 102 18.80 25.83 18.30
CA PHE A 102 19.35 24.79 17.44
C PHE A 102 18.22 23.92 16.87
N MET A 103 17.29 23.46 17.71
CA MET A 103 16.14 22.68 17.25
C MET A 103 15.28 23.45 16.24
N ARG A 104 15.11 24.76 16.43
CA ARG A 104 14.40 25.63 15.48
C ARG A 104 15.13 25.79 14.14
N MET A 105 16.45 25.65 14.14
CA MET A 105 17.30 25.77 12.95
C MET A 105 17.29 24.49 12.12
N ILE A 106 17.47 23.32 12.75
CA ILE A 106 17.60 22.03 12.06
C ILE A 106 16.26 21.44 11.60
N THR A 107 15.14 21.91 12.18
CA THR A 107 13.80 21.50 11.76
C THR A 107 13.21 22.49 10.77
N LEU A 108 12.33 22.00 9.90
CA LEU A 108 11.52 22.86 9.03
C LEU A 108 10.29 23.43 9.75
N PHE A 109 10.13 23.17 11.06
CA PHE A 109 8.95 23.55 11.85
C PHE A 109 8.88 25.06 12.14
N GLY A 110 9.95 25.68 12.66
CA GLY A 110 9.96 27.11 13.03
C GLY A 110 10.29 28.05 11.85
N PRO A 111 10.42 29.38 12.04
CA PRO A 111 10.74 30.40 10.99
C PRO A 111 12.25 30.55 10.68
N GLN A 112 12.63 31.07 9.50
CA GLN A 112 14.04 31.32 9.12
C GLN A 112 14.70 32.31 10.12
N SER A 113 15.98 32.10 10.41
CA SER A 113 16.77 33.00 11.25
C SER A 113 16.88 34.38 10.61
N GLY A 114 16.08 35.33 11.08
CA GLY A 114 15.98 36.70 10.59
C GLY A 114 15.05 37.59 11.43
N ASP A 115 14.12 36.99 12.19
CA ASP A 115 13.35 37.74 13.20
C ASP A 115 14.21 38.02 14.43
N GLN A 116 14.34 39.31 14.73
CA GLN A 116 15.37 39.95 15.55
C GLN A 116 15.61 39.31 16.93
N GLY A 117 16.89 39.04 17.27
CA GLY A 117 17.32 38.98 18.67
C GLY A 117 18.37 37.96 19.13
N ALA A 118 19.00 37.15 18.26
CA ALA A 118 20.10 36.29 18.70
C ALA A 118 21.15 36.10 17.59
N GLU A 119 22.37 36.55 17.84
CA GLU A 119 23.55 36.18 17.07
C GLU A 119 23.68 34.64 17.07
N ALA A 120 23.80 34.05 15.88
CA ALA A 120 24.11 32.64 15.75
C ALA A 120 25.55 32.39 16.23
N PRO A 121 25.80 31.46 17.16
CA PRO A 121 27.15 30.96 17.35
C PRO A 121 27.57 30.22 16.07
N VAL A 122 28.71 30.63 15.51
CA VAL A 122 29.37 29.91 14.41
C VAL A 122 29.67 28.49 14.91
N ALA A 123 29.03 27.49 14.32
CA ALA A 123 29.42 26.10 14.54
C ALA A 123 30.86 25.89 14.03
N PRO A 124 31.72 25.18 14.76
CA PRO A 124 33.04 24.82 14.25
C PRO A 124 32.89 23.94 13.01
N GLU A 125 33.69 24.23 11.99
CA GLU A 125 33.69 23.57 10.67
C GLU A 125 33.56 22.05 10.78
N SER A 126 32.36 21.57 10.50
CA SER A 126 32.10 20.24 9.99
C SER A 126 31.05 20.42 8.89
N ASP A 127 31.21 19.71 7.79
CA ASP A 127 30.45 19.82 6.53
C ASP A 127 28.92 19.50 6.65
N ALA A 128 28.31 19.69 7.81
CA ALA A 128 26.93 19.33 8.12
C ALA A 128 25.91 20.48 7.92
N ALA A 129 26.33 21.68 7.51
CA ALA A 129 25.44 22.85 7.40
C ALA A 129 25.22 23.39 5.97
N ALA A 130 25.69 22.69 4.92
CA ALA A 130 25.73 23.24 3.57
C ALA A 130 24.85 22.48 2.55
N HIS A 131 23.61 22.11 2.89
CA HIS A 131 22.59 21.77 1.88
C HIS A 131 21.19 22.23 2.33
N LEU A 132 20.97 23.54 2.34
CA LEU A 132 19.64 24.13 2.45
C LEU A 132 19.42 25.08 1.28
N VAL A 133 18.78 24.61 0.20
CA VAL A 133 18.15 25.50 -0.80
C VAL A 133 16.80 24.94 -1.24
N SER A 134 15.80 25.84 -1.15
CA SER A 134 14.48 25.89 -1.79
C SER A 134 13.30 25.10 -1.22
N SER A 135 12.73 25.61 -0.13
CA SER A 135 11.31 25.96 -0.16
C SER A 135 11.12 27.23 0.65
N ASP A 136 10.67 28.31 0.01
CA ASP A 136 10.57 29.65 0.61
C ASP A 136 9.52 29.79 1.75
N LEU A 137 8.95 28.69 2.26
CA LEU A 137 8.06 28.63 3.41
C LEU A 137 8.37 27.41 4.29
N ARG A 138 8.67 27.65 5.58
CA ARG A 138 8.81 26.58 6.59
C ARG A 138 7.46 25.91 6.84
N ILE A 139 7.47 24.61 7.17
CA ILE A 139 6.26 23.76 7.18
C ILE A 139 5.22 24.22 8.22
N GLY A 140 5.65 24.79 9.35
CA GLY A 140 4.75 25.37 10.35
C GLY A 140 3.84 26.46 9.79
N GLU A 141 4.42 27.35 8.99
CA GLU A 141 3.72 28.47 8.37
C GLU A 141 2.88 28.00 7.18
N ARG A 142 3.45 27.10 6.36
CA ARG A 142 2.79 26.55 5.17
C ARG A 142 1.54 25.74 5.53
N GLU A 143 1.63 24.91 6.56
CA GLU A 143 0.58 23.96 6.95
C GLU A 143 -0.30 24.47 8.10
N GLY A 144 0.04 25.62 8.68
CA GLY A 144 -0.82 26.34 9.61
C GLY A 144 -0.86 25.78 11.04
N PHE A 145 0.29 25.44 11.62
CA PHE A 145 0.36 24.93 13.01
C PHE A 145 1.27 25.74 13.93
N ILE A 146 0.95 25.71 15.22
CA ILE A 146 1.74 26.32 16.30
C ILE A 146 3.01 25.50 16.49
N THR A 147 4.16 26.16 16.64
CA THR A 147 5.42 25.46 17.00
C THR A 147 5.96 25.98 18.32
N VAL A 148 6.39 25.04 19.17
CA VAL A 148 6.89 25.32 20.51
C VAL A 148 8.23 24.64 20.68
N PHE A 149 9.24 25.38 21.12
CA PHE A 149 10.60 24.88 21.36
C PHE A 149 11.00 25.18 22.81
N PRO A 150 10.79 24.24 23.75
CA PRO A 150 11.19 24.40 25.14
C PRO A 150 12.70 24.21 25.32
N GLY A 151 13.29 24.97 26.26
CA GLY A 151 14.68 24.80 26.70
C GLY A 151 14.81 23.90 27.94
N ALA A 152 15.83 23.03 27.93
CA ALA A 152 16.22 22.23 29.09
C ALA A 152 17.16 22.99 30.03
N ARG A 153 17.28 22.52 31.28
CA ARG A 153 18.24 23.10 32.23
C ARG A 153 19.66 22.68 31.85
N ASN A 154 20.58 23.64 31.73
CA ASN A 154 21.96 23.39 31.30
C ASN A 154 22.05 22.61 29.98
N ASN A 155 21.05 22.72 29.10
CA ASN A 155 20.95 21.98 27.83
C ASN A 155 20.95 20.44 27.99
N VAL A 156 20.49 19.93 29.14
CA VAL A 156 20.37 18.49 29.42
C VAL A 156 18.96 18.16 29.91
N TRP A 157 18.34 17.13 29.31
CA TRP A 157 17.04 16.62 29.74
C TRP A 157 17.19 15.58 30.86
N ASP A 158 16.33 15.64 31.87
CA ASP A 158 16.17 14.59 32.89
C ASP A 158 15.34 13.43 32.32
N LEU A 159 16.02 12.39 31.83
CA LEU A 159 15.42 11.24 31.15
C LEU A 159 14.80 10.19 32.09
N ARG A 160 14.77 10.41 33.40
CA ARG A 160 14.09 9.50 34.32
C ARG A 160 12.58 9.46 34.02
N PRO A 161 11.90 8.30 34.10
CA PRO A 161 10.46 8.20 33.82
C PRO A 161 9.57 9.17 34.62
N ASP A 162 9.95 9.44 35.87
CA ASP A 162 9.33 10.39 36.80
C ASP A 162 10.22 11.64 37.00
N GLY A 163 11.09 11.92 36.03
CA GLY A 163 12.04 13.02 36.06
C GLY A 163 11.35 14.38 36.04
N VAL A 164 12.05 15.40 36.54
CA VAL A 164 11.50 16.76 36.67
C VAL A 164 11.08 17.38 35.34
N ASP A 165 11.65 16.90 34.24
CA ASP A 165 11.38 17.39 32.90
C ASP A 165 10.08 16.85 32.31
N THR A 166 9.66 15.64 32.69
CA THR A 166 8.35 15.11 32.27
C THR A 166 7.22 15.96 32.86
N ALA A 167 7.31 16.26 34.16
CA ALA A 167 6.36 17.12 34.87
C ALA A 167 6.37 18.56 34.33
N PHE A 168 7.55 19.18 34.19
CA PHE A 168 7.65 20.55 33.70
C PHE A 168 7.08 20.71 32.28
N LEU A 169 7.41 19.79 31.36
CA LEU A 169 6.92 19.85 29.98
C LEU A 169 5.41 19.57 29.91
N GLY A 170 4.91 18.63 30.71
CA GLY A 170 3.46 18.37 30.83
C GLY A 170 2.69 19.59 31.31
N GLU A 171 3.21 20.30 32.32
CA GLU A 171 2.63 21.54 32.83
C GLU A 171 2.70 22.69 31.82
N LEU A 172 3.81 22.82 31.07
CA LEU A 172 3.93 23.81 29.99
C LEU A 172 2.89 23.58 28.89
N VAL A 173 2.73 22.35 28.42
CA VAL A 173 1.74 22.01 27.38
C VAL A 173 0.32 22.25 27.88
N SER A 174 0.02 21.82 29.11
CA SER A 174 -1.27 22.07 29.75
C SER A 174 -1.56 23.57 29.86
N TYR A 175 -0.57 24.37 30.27
CA TYR A 175 -0.67 25.82 30.30
C TYR A 175 -1.00 26.38 28.91
N LEU A 176 -0.30 25.99 27.85
CA LEU A 176 -0.57 26.45 26.49
C LEU A 176 -1.99 26.09 26.02
N HIS A 177 -2.50 24.89 26.35
CA HIS A 177 -3.89 24.54 26.10
C HIS A 177 -4.86 25.48 26.84
N THR A 178 -4.59 25.84 28.10
CA THR A 178 -5.42 26.81 28.84
C THR A 178 -5.39 28.21 28.24
N GLN A 179 -4.31 28.57 27.55
CA GLN A 179 -4.17 29.83 26.82
C GLN A 179 -4.84 29.79 25.43
N GLY A 180 -5.56 28.72 25.10
CA GLY A 180 -6.21 28.54 23.81
C GLY A 180 -5.26 28.19 22.68
N CYS A 181 -4.07 27.65 22.96
CA CYS A 181 -3.08 27.28 21.95
C CYS A 181 -3.10 25.77 21.73
N GLY A 182 -3.84 25.33 20.71
CA GLY A 182 -4.07 23.92 20.43
C GLY A 182 -4.94 23.19 21.47
N ALA A 183 -5.04 21.87 21.30
CA ALA A 183 -5.80 20.98 22.16
C ALA A 183 -5.14 19.59 22.18
N PRO A 184 -5.44 18.73 23.17
CA PRO A 184 -4.77 17.44 23.30
C PRO A 184 -4.92 16.48 22.10
N ASP A 185 -6.01 16.56 21.34
CA ASP A 185 -6.25 15.80 20.11
C ASP A 185 -5.51 16.37 18.88
N ARG A 186 -4.82 17.50 19.04
CA ARG A 186 -4.11 18.23 17.98
C ARG A 186 -2.70 18.66 18.38
N THR A 187 -2.18 18.11 19.47
CA THR A 187 -0.85 18.44 19.98
C THR A 187 0.07 17.25 19.76
N MET A 188 1.15 17.49 19.05
CA MET A 188 2.15 16.49 18.70
C MET A 188 3.49 16.86 19.34
N LEU A 189 4.28 15.83 19.61
CA LEU A 189 5.61 15.93 20.19
C LEU A 189 6.66 15.45 19.19
N SER A 190 7.82 16.09 19.15
CA SER A 190 8.95 15.66 18.33
C SER A 190 10.25 15.95 19.04
N GLY A 191 11.27 15.14 18.83
CA GLY A 191 12.59 15.41 19.38
C GLY A 191 13.71 14.77 18.57
N PHE A 192 14.92 15.31 18.74
CA PHE A 192 16.15 14.77 18.15
C PHE A 192 17.14 14.32 19.22
N SER A 193 17.78 13.16 19.03
CA SER A 193 18.78 12.60 19.95
C SER A 193 18.25 12.53 21.39
N MET A 194 18.88 13.16 22.39
CA MET A 194 18.36 13.23 23.75
C MET A 194 16.92 13.81 23.84
N GLY A 195 16.55 14.75 22.96
CA GLY A 195 15.19 15.26 22.87
C GLY A 195 14.19 14.22 22.35
N ALA A 196 14.63 13.29 21.51
CA ALA A 196 13.81 12.14 21.09
C ALA A 196 13.60 11.14 22.24
N MET A 197 14.62 10.95 23.08
CA MET A 197 14.52 10.13 24.29
C MET A 197 13.55 10.76 25.29
N MET A 198 13.65 12.09 25.48
CA MET A 198 12.71 12.85 26.29
C MET A 198 11.28 12.80 25.72
N THR A 199 11.15 12.76 24.39
CA THR A 199 9.86 12.59 23.70
C THR A 199 9.17 11.29 24.11
N ALA A 200 9.91 10.18 24.18
CA ALA A 200 9.39 8.90 24.66
C ALA A 200 8.92 8.96 26.12
N ARG A 201 9.73 9.57 27.00
CA ARG A 201 9.41 9.71 28.43
C ARG A 201 8.16 10.57 28.64
N LEU A 202 8.11 11.73 28.00
CA LEU A 202 7.00 12.67 28.11
C LEU A 202 5.70 12.07 27.57
N LEU A 203 5.74 11.38 26.43
CA LEU A 203 4.55 10.73 25.87
C LEU A 203 3.96 9.71 26.84
N CYS A 204 4.79 8.92 27.52
CA CYS A 204 4.30 7.94 28.50
C CYS A 204 3.87 8.54 29.83
N ALA A 205 4.48 9.65 30.26
CA ALA A 205 4.10 10.35 31.48
C ALA A 205 2.77 11.10 31.33
N HIS A 206 2.52 11.66 30.14
CA HIS A 206 1.36 12.51 29.84
C HIS A 206 0.66 12.12 28.52
N PRO A 207 0.22 10.87 28.33
CA PRO A 207 -0.42 10.42 27.09
C PRO A 207 -1.75 11.16 26.82
N GLU A 208 -2.35 11.75 27.85
CA GLU A 208 -3.56 12.56 27.76
C GLU A 208 -3.37 13.81 26.90
N LEU A 209 -2.16 14.37 26.85
CA LEU A 209 -1.87 15.67 26.23
C LEU A 209 -1.53 15.62 24.74
N PHE A 210 -1.24 14.43 24.18
CA PHE A 210 -0.68 14.32 22.84
C PHE A 210 -1.47 13.38 21.90
N SER A 211 -1.67 13.83 20.66
CA SER A 211 -2.22 13.04 19.56
C SER A 211 -1.14 12.37 18.70
N GLY A 212 0.13 12.68 18.92
CA GLY A 212 1.22 11.89 18.34
C GLY A 212 2.61 12.31 18.78
N ALA A 213 3.59 11.46 18.48
CA ALA A 213 5.00 11.73 18.81
C ALA A 213 5.97 11.23 17.73
N ALA A 214 7.06 11.95 17.52
CA ALA A 214 8.17 11.58 16.63
C ALA A 214 9.51 11.56 17.36
N MET A 215 10.20 10.42 17.32
CA MET A 215 11.53 10.22 17.88
C MET A 215 12.54 10.12 16.74
N VAL A 216 13.47 11.06 16.64
CA VAL A 216 14.50 11.10 15.60
C VAL A 216 15.89 10.86 16.21
N GLY A 217 16.61 9.83 15.76
CA GLY A 217 17.98 9.57 16.20
C GLY A 217 18.12 9.28 17.71
N GLY A 218 17.05 8.82 18.36
CA GLY A 218 17.01 8.62 19.82
C GLY A 218 15.75 7.88 20.28
N ILE A 219 15.42 6.78 19.61
CA ILE A 219 14.22 5.98 19.94
C ILE A 219 14.45 5.22 21.24
N TYR A 220 13.60 5.48 22.24
CA TYR A 220 13.48 4.70 23.47
C TYR A 220 12.25 3.80 23.41
N PRO A 221 12.23 2.64 24.08
CA PRO A 221 11.02 1.84 24.21
C PRO A 221 9.99 2.56 25.11
N PRO A 222 8.70 2.17 25.03
CA PRO A 222 7.71 2.66 25.99
C PRO A 222 8.11 2.25 27.42
N THR A 223 7.90 3.16 28.38
CA THR A 223 8.10 2.82 29.80
C THR A 223 7.09 1.74 30.22
N PRO A 224 7.46 0.77 31.09
CA PRO A 224 6.51 -0.23 31.57
C PRO A 224 5.23 0.40 32.13
N GLY A 225 4.07 -0.06 31.66
CA GLY A 225 2.76 0.49 32.05
C GLY A 225 2.28 1.70 31.24
N CYS A 226 3.04 2.14 30.23
CA CYS A 226 2.65 3.22 29.32
C CYS A 226 1.38 2.84 28.53
N ALA A 227 0.30 3.61 28.72
CA ALA A 227 -0.99 3.41 28.07
C ALA A 227 -1.33 4.61 27.19
N LEU A 228 -1.21 4.44 25.87
CA LEU A 228 -1.48 5.51 24.91
C LEU A 228 -2.98 5.65 24.63
N ARG A 229 -3.41 6.86 24.25
CA ARG A 229 -4.76 7.06 23.71
C ARG A 229 -4.88 6.37 22.36
N SER A 230 -6.09 5.92 22.03
CA SER A 230 -6.38 5.34 20.71
C SER A 230 -6.06 6.30 19.57
N GLY A 231 -6.16 7.62 19.75
CA GLY A 231 -5.80 8.58 18.70
C GLY A 231 -4.30 8.81 18.50
N THR A 232 -3.42 8.23 19.31
CA THR A 232 -2.00 8.62 19.35
C THR A 232 -1.15 7.91 18.29
N SER A 233 -0.65 8.64 17.29
CA SER A 233 0.34 8.11 16.32
C SER A 233 1.78 8.22 16.82
N VAL A 234 2.63 7.22 16.57
CA VAL A 234 4.04 7.24 17.02
C VAL A 234 4.97 6.98 15.85
N VAL A 235 5.99 7.81 15.67
CA VAL A 235 6.97 7.71 14.59
C VAL A 235 8.38 7.58 15.19
N GLY A 236 9.13 6.57 14.77
CA GLY A 236 10.56 6.44 15.02
C GLY A 236 11.32 6.60 13.71
N ILE A 237 12.36 7.43 13.70
CA ILE A 237 13.25 7.63 12.56
C ILE A 237 14.69 7.49 13.05
N HIS A 238 15.50 6.65 12.42
CA HIS A 238 16.87 6.39 12.87
C HIS A 238 17.81 6.02 11.72
N GLY A 239 19.02 6.58 11.72
CA GLY A 239 20.06 6.25 10.75
C GLY A 239 20.72 4.90 11.05
N THR A 240 20.94 4.05 10.05
CA THR A 240 21.57 2.73 10.28
C THR A 240 23.07 2.79 10.49
N ALA A 241 23.71 3.93 10.20
CA ALA A 241 25.15 4.18 10.41
C ALA A 241 25.39 5.22 11.53
N ASP A 242 24.40 5.43 12.39
CA ASP A 242 24.51 6.27 13.57
C ASP A 242 25.57 5.69 14.53
N ALA A 243 26.66 6.44 14.72
CA ALA A 243 27.81 6.06 15.55
C ALA A 243 27.75 6.63 16.98
N THR A 244 26.68 7.35 17.33
CA THR A 244 26.52 8.02 18.63
C THR A 244 25.41 7.35 19.43
N VAL A 245 24.24 7.22 18.82
CA VAL A 245 23.09 6.47 19.33
C VAL A 245 22.85 5.33 18.36
N HIS A 246 23.53 4.21 18.57
CA HIS A 246 23.58 3.13 17.59
C HIS A 246 22.20 2.55 17.27
N PHE A 247 22.06 2.08 16.03
CA PHE A 247 20.83 1.46 15.52
C PHE A 247 20.47 0.13 16.23
N ASP A 248 21.46 -0.51 16.87
CA ASP A 248 21.28 -1.75 17.63
C ASP A 248 20.78 -1.54 19.08
N GLY A 249 20.55 -0.30 19.50
CA GLY A 249 20.08 0.03 20.84
C GLY A 249 21.18 0.50 21.80
N SER A 250 22.44 0.20 21.50
CA SER A 250 23.57 0.69 22.27
C SER A 250 23.82 2.19 22.04
N VAL A 251 24.69 2.78 22.84
CA VAL A 251 25.08 4.19 22.75
C VAL A 251 26.57 4.33 22.99
N ASP A 252 27.18 5.41 22.49
CA ASP A 252 28.56 5.76 22.84
C ASP A 252 28.71 5.88 24.37
N PRO A 253 29.69 5.21 25.00
CA PRO A 253 29.88 5.25 26.46
C PRO A 253 30.03 6.65 27.06
N SER A 254 30.47 7.64 26.28
CA SER A 254 30.57 9.05 26.71
C SER A 254 29.21 9.68 27.04
N LEU A 255 28.10 9.08 26.60
CA LEU A 255 26.75 9.56 26.86
C LEU A 255 26.16 9.08 28.19
N LEU A 256 26.69 8.01 28.77
CA LEU A 256 26.19 7.41 30.02
C LEU A 256 26.15 8.39 31.21
N PRO A 257 27.15 9.29 31.43
CA PRO A 257 27.11 10.25 32.53
C PRO A 257 25.95 11.26 32.46
N PHE A 258 25.32 11.43 31.30
CA PHE A 258 24.19 12.32 31.09
C PHE A 258 22.83 11.64 31.30
N GLY A 259 22.81 10.39 31.79
CA GLY A 259 21.58 9.63 32.02
C GLY A 259 20.97 9.01 30.77
N ILE A 260 21.73 8.94 29.65
CA ILE A 260 21.31 8.21 28.46
C ILE A 260 21.51 6.71 28.69
N GLU A 261 20.42 5.96 28.60
CA GLU A 261 20.36 4.52 28.79
C GLU A 261 20.64 3.77 27.47
N PRO A 262 21.56 2.77 27.46
CA PRO A 262 21.63 1.77 26.41
C PRO A 262 20.55 0.70 26.63
N PHE A 263 20.13 0.05 25.55
CA PHE A 263 19.18 -1.06 25.62
C PHE A 263 19.68 -2.26 24.84
N GLY A 264 19.35 -3.47 25.30
CA GLY A 264 19.62 -4.73 24.59
C GLY A 264 18.66 -5.02 23.44
N TYR A 265 17.98 -4.00 22.90
CA TYR A 265 17.00 -4.11 21.83
C TYR A 265 17.36 -3.14 20.71
N ASP A 266 17.31 -3.59 19.45
CA ASP A 266 17.49 -2.68 18.32
C ASP A 266 16.32 -1.68 18.19
N ARG A 267 16.55 -0.57 17.47
CA ARG A 267 15.54 0.49 17.30
C ARG A 267 14.24 -0.03 16.65
N PRO A 268 14.26 -0.92 15.63
CA PRO A 268 13.05 -1.55 15.12
C PRO A 268 12.26 -2.35 16.18
N THR A 269 12.94 -3.07 17.07
CA THR A 269 12.33 -3.82 18.17
C THR A 269 11.69 -2.88 19.18
N MET A 270 12.34 -1.76 19.52
CA MET A 270 11.71 -0.74 20.37
C MET A 270 10.44 -0.15 19.74
N MET A 271 10.43 0.11 18.44
CA MET A 271 9.23 0.58 17.75
C MET A 271 8.12 -0.48 17.69
N ARG A 272 8.48 -1.76 17.66
CA ARG A 272 7.53 -2.85 17.82
C ARG A 272 6.88 -2.83 19.21
N MET A 273 7.66 -2.57 20.26
CA MET A 273 7.12 -2.43 21.62
C MET A 273 6.13 -1.26 21.72
N TRP A 274 6.35 -0.16 21.01
CA TRP A 274 5.36 0.92 20.88
C TRP A 274 4.08 0.48 20.16
N ALA A 275 4.20 -0.31 19.10
CA ALA A 275 3.06 -0.88 18.39
C ALA A 275 2.27 -1.86 19.28
N GLU A 276 2.96 -2.68 20.06
CA GLU A 276 2.36 -3.60 21.04
C GLU A 276 1.65 -2.85 22.17
N ALA A 277 2.28 -1.81 22.74
CA ALA A 277 1.68 -0.95 23.76
C ALA A 277 0.38 -0.26 23.28
N LYS A 278 0.25 -0.08 21.97
CA LYS A 278 -0.94 0.47 21.32
C LYS A 278 -1.96 -0.58 20.87
N GLY A 279 -1.58 -1.87 20.84
CA GLY A 279 -2.43 -2.95 20.38
C GLY A 279 -2.58 -3.01 18.84
N CYS A 280 -1.52 -2.70 18.09
CA CYS A 280 -1.54 -2.85 16.62
C CYS A 280 -1.61 -4.32 16.18
N GLY A 281 -2.30 -4.57 15.06
CA GLY A 281 -2.56 -5.92 14.55
C GLY A 281 -1.37 -6.53 13.81
N HIS A 282 -0.84 -5.83 12.79
CA HIS A 282 0.23 -6.38 11.94
C HIS A 282 1.18 -5.29 11.36
N PRO A 283 2.49 -5.57 11.26
CA PRO A 283 3.43 -4.71 10.55
C PRO A 283 3.31 -4.87 9.03
N ILE A 284 3.38 -3.75 8.34
CA ILE A 284 3.51 -3.63 6.88
C ILE A 284 4.85 -2.95 6.62
N SER A 285 5.77 -3.69 6.03
CA SER A 285 7.09 -3.15 5.69
C SER A 285 7.13 -2.70 4.25
N SER A 286 7.68 -1.50 4.03
CA SER A 286 7.97 -0.93 2.72
C SER A 286 9.41 -0.43 2.73
N SER A 287 10.16 -0.73 1.68
CA SER A 287 11.54 -0.26 1.54
C SER A 287 11.68 0.54 0.24
N TRP A 288 12.40 1.65 0.34
CA TRP A 288 12.58 2.61 -0.75
C TRP A 288 14.00 3.16 -0.72
N PHE A 289 14.75 2.99 -1.82
CA PHE A 289 16.08 3.58 -2.09
C PHE A 289 17.09 3.52 -0.93
N ILE A 290 16.99 4.44 0.04
CA ILE A 290 17.85 4.61 1.22
C ILE A 290 17.08 4.45 2.55
N THR A 291 15.84 3.99 2.54
CA THR A 291 15.00 3.86 3.74
C THR A 291 14.28 2.52 3.80
N ALA A 292 14.16 1.99 5.01
CA ALA A 292 13.27 0.87 5.35
C ALA A 292 12.21 1.39 6.32
N GLY A 293 10.97 1.48 5.83
CA GLY A 293 9.80 1.83 6.62
C GLY A 293 9.08 0.56 7.10
N THR A 294 8.65 0.54 8.35
CA THR A 294 7.67 -0.43 8.87
C THR A 294 6.53 0.34 9.48
N GLU A 295 5.36 0.25 8.86
CA GLU A 295 4.10 0.78 9.36
C GLU A 295 3.36 -0.33 10.09
N TYR A 296 3.13 -0.17 11.38
CA TYR A 296 2.25 -1.05 12.13
C TYR A 296 0.80 -0.56 11.96
N THR A 297 -0.01 -1.43 11.37
CA THR A 297 -1.42 -1.19 11.05
C THR A 297 -2.33 -1.98 11.99
N GLY A 298 -3.64 -1.73 11.90
CA GLY A 298 -4.62 -2.33 12.81
C GLY A 298 -4.54 -1.79 14.23
N CYS A 299 -3.85 -0.66 14.44
CA CYS A 299 -3.94 0.05 15.71
C CYS A 299 -5.29 0.77 15.79
N PRO A 300 -5.92 0.89 16.97
CA PRO A 300 -7.15 1.69 17.11
C PRO A 300 -6.90 3.11 16.59
N ALA A 301 -7.68 3.59 15.60
CA ALA A 301 -7.77 4.98 15.13
C ALA A 301 -6.47 5.76 14.74
N SER A 302 -5.29 5.14 14.65
CA SER A 302 -4.01 5.82 14.41
C SER A 302 -2.91 4.84 13.96
N THR A 303 -1.66 5.26 13.72
CA THR A 303 -0.57 4.39 13.18
C THR A 303 0.70 4.39 14.04
N VAL A 304 1.59 3.40 13.85
CA VAL A 304 2.96 3.44 14.40
C VAL A 304 3.94 3.19 13.26
N HIS A 305 4.94 4.05 13.08
CA HIS A 305 5.89 3.96 11.99
C HIS A 305 7.31 3.82 12.53
N MET A 306 8.10 2.92 11.97
CA MET A 306 9.56 2.88 12.10
C MET A 306 10.18 3.20 10.75
N LEU A 307 11.14 4.11 10.70
CA LEU A 307 11.92 4.43 9.51
C LEU A 307 13.40 4.27 9.83
N GLY A 308 14.05 3.28 9.21
CA GLY A 308 15.50 3.14 9.20
C GLY A 308 16.07 3.79 7.95
N VAL A 309 16.94 4.80 8.08
CA VAL A 309 17.62 5.45 6.96
C VAL A 309 18.99 4.81 6.75
N PHE A 310 19.13 4.03 5.70
CA PHE A 310 20.34 3.28 5.37
C PHE A 310 21.52 4.22 5.11
N GLY A 311 22.62 4.02 5.83
CA GLY A 311 23.80 4.89 5.76
C GLY A 311 23.65 6.24 6.47
N GLY A 312 22.47 6.55 7.02
CA GLY A 312 22.23 7.78 7.78
C GLY A 312 23.07 7.82 9.05
N ALA A 313 23.70 8.96 9.31
CA ALA A 313 24.51 9.22 10.49
C ALA A 313 23.67 9.77 11.67
N HIS A 314 24.33 10.17 12.77
CA HIS A 314 23.68 10.82 13.90
C HIS A 314 23.35 12.29 13.61
N ASP A 315 22.47 12.52 12.65
CA ASP A 315 22.04 13.84 12.22
C ASP A 315 20.52 13.88 11.98
N TYR A 316 19.90 15.05 12.08
CA TYR A 316 18.44 15.16 11.98
C TYR A 316 17.93 14.92 10.56
N GLY A 317 18.72 15.29 9.55
CA GLY A 317 18.40 15.10 8.13
C GLY A 317 18.87 13.76 7.57
N MET A 318 19.56 12.92 8.34
CA MET A 318 20.10 11.61 7.98
C MET A 318 20.70 11.55 6.57
N GLY A 319 21.51 12.54 6.20
CA GLY A 319 22.14 12.62 4.87
C GLY A 319 21.26 13.18 3.74
N GLY A 320 20.28 14.04 4.05
CA GLY A 320 19.47 14.76 3.05
C GLY A 320 17.97 14.39 3.03
N TRP A 321 17.53 13.58 3.97
CA TRP A 321 16.14 13.23 4.24
C TRP A 321 15.32 14.42 4.77
N ALA A 322 14.12 14.62 4.23
CA ALA A 322 13.18 15.64 4.70
C ALA A 322 12.41 15.18 5.95
N THR A 323 13.11 14.98 7.07
CA THR A 323 12.56 14.44 8.34
C THR A 323 11.31 15.18 8.82
N SER A 324 11.31 16.51 8.76
CA SER A 324 10.18 17.32 9.22
C SER A 324 8.92 17.14 8.37
N GLU A 325 9.07 16.99 7.05
CA GLU A 325 7.96 16.74 6.11
C GLU A 325 7.33 15.37 6.40
N TYR A 326 8.16 14.35 6.59
CA TYR A 326 7.69 13.02 6.92
C TYR A 326 6.94 13.01 8.26
N ILE A 327 7.51 13.60 9.31
CA ILE A 327 6.85 13.70 10.63
C ILE A 327 5.48 14.36 10.49
N TRP A 328 5.38 15.49 9.80
CA TRP A 328 4.10 16.17 9.61
C TRP A 328 3.10 15.33 8.81
N SER A 329 3.54 14.68 7.75
CA SER A 329 2.67 13.87 6.91
C SER A 329 1.98 12.72 7.67
N VAL A 330 2.65 12.17 8.69
CA VAL A 330 2.13 11.09 9.53
C VAL A 330 1.36 11.61 10.74
N LEU A 331 1.85 12.66 11.41
CA LEU A 331 1.31 13.11 12.69
C LEU A 331 0.23 14.20 12.59
N ARG A 332 0.03 14.81 11.42
CA ARG A 332 -0.96 15.89 11.28
C ARG A 332 -2.38 15.42 11.68
N PRO A 333 -3.14 16.23 12.44
CA PRO A 333 -4.51 15.86 12.83
C PRO A 333 -5.43 15.67 11.62
N VAL A 334 -6.20 14.59 11.63
CA VAL A 334 -7.09 14.21 10.51
C VAL A 334 -8.49 14.75 10.78
N ASP A 335 -8.87 15.87 10.16
CA ASP A 335 -10.25 16.36 10.27
C ASP A 335 -11.25 15.58 9.40
N ARG A 336 -10.81 14.84 8.36
CA ARG A 336 -11.62 13.91 7.54
C ARG A 336 -10.76 12.86 6.82
N SER A 337 -10.83 11.58 7.22
CA SER A 337 -10.32 10.36 6.53
C SER A 337 -8.79 10.12 6.43
N PRO A 338 -8.35 8.83 6.38
CA PRO A 338 -7.32 8.24 7.24
C PRO A 338 -5.88 8.68 6.94
N VAL A 339 -5.03 8.49 7.96
CA VAL A 339 -3.57 8.68 7.98
C VAL A 339 -2.96 8.27 6.64
N HIS A 340 -2.15 9.15 6.03
CA HIS A 340 -1.38 8.77 4.85
C HIS A 340 -0.53 7.54 5.18
N SER A 341 -0.63 6.50 4.34
CA SER A 341 0.26 5.33 4.45
C SER A 341 1.72 5.79 4.45
N ALA A 342 2.61 5.04 5.12
CA ALA A 342 4.03 5.33 5.14
C ALA A 342 4.59 5.54 3.74
N ALA A 343 4.08 4.80 2.73
CA ALA A 343 4.47 4.91 1.33
C ALA A 343 4.10 6.27 0.69
N THR A 344 2.88 6.78 0.93
CA THR A 344 2.42 8.09 0.41
C THR A 344 3.13 9.25 1.10
N ALA A 345 3.40 9.13 2.40
CA ALA A 345 4.26 10.04 3.16
C ALA A 345 5.71 10.05 2.64
N LEU A 346 6.26 8.88 2.34
CA LEU A 346 7.61 8.70 1.78
C LEU A 346 7.75 9.38 0.41
N HIS A 347 6.73 9.25 -0.45
CA HIS A 347 6.74 9.83 -1.79
C HIS A 347 6.78 11.37 -1.75
N ARG A 348 6.03 12.01 -0.83
CA ARG A 348 6.07 13.47 -0.65
C ARG A 348 7.38 13.98 -0.05
N ALA A 349 7.94 13.26 0.93
CA ALA A 349 9.20 13.65 1.58
C ALA A 349 10.40 13.63 0.63
N VAL A 350 10.38 12.77 -0.40
CA VAL A 350 11.44 12.66 -1.42
C VAL A 350 11.23 13.64 -2.59
N GLY A 351 9.98 13.97 -2.94
CA GLY A 351 9.65 14.87 -4.06
C GLY A 351 10.11 16.34 -3.90
N GLY A 352 10.64 16.72 -2.74
CA GLY A 352 11.21 18.04 -2.48
C GLY A 352 12.67 18.24 -2.90
N VAL A 353 13.37 17.17 -3.33
CA VAL A 353 14.78 17.25 -3.73
C VAL A 353 14.87 17.09 -5.25
N GLY A 354 15.31 18.15 -5.94
CA GLY A 354 15.61 18.11 -7.36
C GLY A 354 16.67 17.05 -7.67
N ALA A 355 16.41 16.26 -8.71
CA ALA A 355 17.18 15.11 -9.21
C ALA A 355 16.95 13.78 -8.46
N THR A 356 15.86 13.09 -8.79
CA THR A 356 15.73 11.64 -8.58
C THR A 356 16.78 10.92 -9.42
N GLN A 357 17.88 10.49 -8.81
CA GLN A 357 18.66 9.42 -9.40
C GLN A 357 17.89 8.11 -9.15
N GLU A 358 17.52 7.45 -10.25
CA GLU A 358 16.69 6.25 -10.30
C GLU A 358 17.41 5.03 -9.69
N PHE A 359 16.93 4.44 -8.57
CA PHE A 359 17.46 3.14 -8.09
C PHE A 359 16.42 2.00 -8.03
N PRO A 360 16.82 0.76 -8.35
CA PRO A 360 15.91 -0.39 -8.31
C PRO A 360 15.47 -0.74 -6.88
N ILE A 361 14.31 -1.38 -6.76
CA ILE A 361 13.76 -1.90 -5.52
C ILE A 361 14.52 -3.14 -5.10
N THR A 362 15.04 -3.16 -3.87
CA THR A 362 15.91 -4.23 -3.37
C THR A 362 15.20 -5.57 -3.25
N ALA A 363 15.92 -6.67 -3.52
CA ALA A 363 15.46 -8.02 -3.26
C ALA A 363 14.89 -8.18 -1.83
N GLY A 364 13.77 -8.90 -1.69
CA GLY A 364 13.12 -9.13 -0.41
C GLY A 364 12.04 -8.09 -0.06
N SER A 365 11.99 -6.97 -0.77
CA SER A 365 11.06 -5.87 -0.51
C SER A 365 9.63 -6.16 -0.96
N THR A 366 8.66 -5.52 -0.29
CA THR A 366 7.25 -5.46 -0.72
C THR A 366 6.85 -4.00 -0.89
N LEU A 367 6.21 -3.67 -2.01
CA LEU A 367 5.63 -2.36 -2.28
C LEU A 367 4.12 -2.42 -2.13
N SER A 368 3.51 -1.42 -1.50
CA SER A 368 2.06 -1.24 -1.52
C SER A 368 1.65 -0.22 -2.56
N ILE A 369 0.54 -0.48 -3.25
CA ILE A 369 -0.06 0.40 -4.25
C ILE A 369 -1.51 0.63 -3.83
N GLU A 370 -1.92 1.89 -3.71
CA GLU A 370 -3.31 2.27 -3.48
C GLU A 370 -4.11 2.12 -4.78
N THR A 371 -5.32 1.58 -4.68
CA THR A 371 -6.22 1.38 -5.83
C THR A 371 -7.58 2.04 -5.55
N PRO A 372 -8.39 2.33 -6.58
CA PRO A 372 -9.69 2.99 -6.40
C PRO A 372 -10.77 2.12 -5.73
N VAL A 373 -10.53 0.81 -5.52
CA VAL A 373 -11.52 -0.15 -5.04
C VAL A 373 -10.99 -0.95 -3.85
N ALA A 374 -11.81 -1.13 -2.82
CA ALA A 374 -11.51 -1.95 -1.63
C ALA A 374 -12.35 -3.22 -1.60
N ASN A 375 -11.78 -4.32 -1.11
CA ASN A 375 -12.39 -5.66 -1.18
C ASN A 375 -12.87 -6.03 -2.60
N GLY A 376 -12.14 -5.59 -3.62
CA GLY A 376 -12.50 -5.76 -5.02
C GLY A 376 -11.41 -6.50 -5.80
N THR A 377 -11.49 -6.39 -7.12
CA THR A 377 -10.52 -6.94 -8.06
C THR A 377 -9.97 -5.84 -8.93
N VAL A 378 -8.65 -5.78 -9.02
CA VAL A 378 -7.96 -5.02 -10.05
C VAL A 378 -7.30 -5.94 -11.07
N MET A 379 -7.38 -5.54 -12.34
CA MET A 379 -6.68 -6.21 -13.43
C MET A 379 -5.79 -5.23 -14.15
N GLY A 380 -4.62 -5.70 -14.58
CA GLY A 380 -3.63 -4.84 -15.19
C GLY A 380 -2.42 -5.61 -15.67
N THR A 381 -1.37 -4.87 -16.03
CA THR A 381 -0.09 -5.42 -16.41
C THR A 381 0.96 -5.12 -15.36
N LEU A 382 1.57 -6.17 -14.85
CA LEU A 382 2.72 -6.10 -13.96
C LEU A 382 3.99 -6.24 -14.80
N THR A 383 4.93 -5.30 -14.64
CA THR A 383 6.18 -5.31 -15.42
C THR A 383 7.41 -5.21 -14.52
N VAL A 384 8.43 -5.98 -14.87
CA VAL A 384 9.78 -5.96 -14.29
C VAL A 384 10.76 -5.42 -15.33
N THR A 385 11.72 -4.60 -14.91
CA THR A 385 12.82 -4.14 -15.77
C THR A 385 14.13 -3.95 -15.01
N ALA A 386 15.24 -4.18 -15.72
CA ALA A 386 16.61 -4.19 -15.20
C ALA A 386 16.78 -4.96 -13.87
N PRO A 387 16.27 -6.21 -13.74
CA PRO A 387 16.55 -7.02 -12.56
C PRO A 387 18.04 -7.38 -12.49
N THR A 388 18.64 -7.31 -11.31
CA THR A 388 20.06 -7.64 -11.11
C THR A 388 20.33 -9.15 -11.13
N GLY A 389 19.32 -9.97 -10.90
CA GLY A 389 19.38 -11.43 -10.83
C GLY A 389 18.09 -12.09 -11.31
N PRO A 390 18.08 -13.43 -11.51
CA PRO A 390 16.84 -14.15 -11.74
C PRO A 390 15.92 -14.09 -10.52
N GLY A 391 14.62 -14.04 -10.75
CA GLY A 391 13.66 -13.89 -9.67
C GLY A 391 12.20 -13.92 -10.10
N HIS A 392 11.35 -13.51 -9.17
CA HIS A 392 9.91 -13.45 -9.36
C HIS A 392 9.29 -12.29 -8.58
N LEU A 393 8.15 -11.82 -9.11
CA LEU A 393 7.23 -10.97 -8.37
C LEU A 393 6.07 -11.80 -7.83
N ARG A 394 5.56 -11.40 -6.67
CA ARG A 394 4.28 -11.88 -6.12
C ARG A 394 3.35 -10.69 -5.94
N ALA A 395 2.07 -10.86 -6.27
CA ALA A 395 1.06 -9.82 -6.16
C ALA A 395 -0.11 -10.34 -5.32
N PHE A 396 -0.55 -9.58 -4.32
CA PHE A 396 -1.51 -10.02 -3.31
C PHE A 396 -2.16 -8.83 -2.58
N PRO A 397 -3.34 -8.98 -1.95
CA PRO A 397 -3.92 -7.95 -1.06
C PRO A 397 -3.00 -7.69 0.14
N CYS A 398 -2.83 -6.42 0.53
CA CYS A 398 -1.84 -6.03 1.55
C CYS A 398 -2.18 -6.46 2.99
N ASP A 399 -3.44 -6.79 3.26
CA ASP A 399 -3.98 -7.20 4.55
C ASP A 399 -4.03 -8.73 4.72
N GLU A 400 -3.52 -9.49 3.75
CA GLU A 400 -3.38 -10.95 3.84
C GLU A 400 -1.92 -11.40 3.79
N PRO A 401 -1.60 -12.62 4.29
CA PRO A 401 -0.26 -13.18 4.18
C PRO A 401 0.20 -13.31 2.73
N ARG A 402 1.47 -12.97 2.47
CA ARG A 402 2.09 -13.13 1.15
C ARG A 402 1.95 -14.58 0.65
N PRO A 403 1.32 -14.82 -0.53
CA PRO A 403 1.13 -16.16 -1.07
C PRO A 403 2.45 -16.75 -1.57
N GLU A 404 2.46 -18.06 -1.84
CA GLU A 404 3.59 -18.73 -2.50
C GLU A 404 3.56 -18.61 -4.03
N SER A 405 2.46 -18.13 -4.60
CA SER A 405 2.29 -17.91 -6.04
C SER A 405 3.16 -16.77 -6.56
N SER A 406 3.82 -16.97 -7.71
CA SER A 406 4.48 -15.91 -8.47
C SER A 406 3.56 -15.36 -9.54
N ALA A 407 3.35 -14.05 -9.54
CA ALA A 407 2.62 -13.34 -10.59
C ALA A 407 3.48 -13.13 -11.86
N LEU A 408 4.81 -13.12 -11.74
CA LEU A 408 5.73 -12.90 -12.86
C LEU A 408 7.10 -13.50 -12.55
N ASN A 409 7.73 -14.18 -13.52
CA ASN A 409 9.10 -14.69 -13.39
C ASN A 409 10.02 -14.06 -14.44
N TYR A 410 11.29 -13.84 -14.08
CA TYR A 410 12.27 -13.15 -14.91
C TYR A 410 13.70 -13.66 -14.66
N ALA A 411 14.56 -13.51 -15.65
CA ALA A 411 16.01 -13.65 -15.50
C ALA A 411 16.70 -12.28 -15.34
N ALA A 412 17.98 -12.28 -14.97
CA ALA A 412 18.78 -11.07 -14.84
C ALA A 412 18.78 -10.24 -16.15
N GLY A 413 18.69 -8.92 -16.02
CA GLY A 413 18.64 -7.95 -17.12
C GLY A 413 17.38 -7.97 -17.97
N GLN A 414 16.42 -8.89 -17.73
CA GLN A 414 15.23 -8.99 -18.56
C GLN A 414 14.19 -7.91 -18.25
N THR A 415 13.56 -7.39 -19.30
CA THR A 415 12.29 -6.67 -19.19
C THR A 415 11.15 -7.62 -19.53
N VAL A 416 10.25 -7.85 -18.58
CA VAL A 416 9.12 -8.78 -18.74
C VAL A 416 7.85 -8.15 -18.18
N ALA A 417 6.78 -8.19 -18.97
CA ALA A 417 5.42 -7.84 -18.60
C ALA A 417 4.54 -9.11 -18.54
N ASN A 418 3.61 -9.15 -17.58
CA ASN A 418 2.58 -10.17 -17.47
C ASN A 418 1.25 -9.54 -17.06
N GLY A 419 0.15 -9.96 -17.69
CA GLY A 419 -1.19 -9.64 -17.21
C GLY A 419 -1.46 -10.33 -15.86
N THR A 420 -2.04 -9.58 -14.92
CA THR A 420 -2.25 -10.03 -13.54
C THR A 420 -3.62 -9.58 -13.05
N THR A 421 -4.30 -10.48 -12.33
CA THR A 421 -5.52 -10.20 -11.56
C THR A 421 -5.16 -10.24 -10.08
N ILE A 422 -5.56 -9.22 -9.31
CA ILE A 422 -5.17 -9.07 -7.89
C ILE A 422 -6.41 -8.67 -7.09
N HIS A 423 -6.67 -9.36 -5.97
CA HIS A 423 -7.63 -8.93 -4.98
C HIS A 423 -7.11 -7.70 -4.24
N THR A 424 -7.96 -6.71 -4.00
CA THR A 424 -7.61 -5.52 -3.20
C THR A 424 -8.02 -5.74 -1.75
N GLY A 425 -7.15 -5.37 -0.82
CA GLY A 425 -7.45 -5.49 0.60
C GLY A 425 -8.63 -4.62 1.04
N ALA A 426 -9.05 -4.77 2.29
CA ALA A 426 -10.12 -3.98 2.88
C ALA A 426 -9.84 -2.46 2.92
N ASP A 427 -8.57 -2.08 2.79
CA ASP A 427 -8.09 -0.70 2.68
C ASP A 427 -7.87 -0.24 1.22
N GLY A 428 -8.23 -1.06 0.24
CA GLY A 428 -8.07 -0.76 -1.18
C GLY A 428 -6.64 -0.88 -1.71
N ARG A 429 -5.73 -1.53 -0.99
CA ARG A 429 -4.34 -1.68 -1.42
C ARG A 429 -4.02 -3.06 -1.97
N ILE A 430 -3.07 -3.09 -2.90
CA ILE A 430 -2.38 -4.29 -3.37
C ILE A 430 -0.89 -4.20 -3.03
N CYS A 431 -0.28 -5.36 -2.78
CA CYS A 431 1.11 -5.49 -2.40
C CYS A 431 1.87 -6.31 -3.45
N ILE A 432 3.04 -5.80 -3.86
CA ILE A 432 3.94 -6.43 -4.83
C ILE A 432 5.28 -6.73 -4.15
N TYR A 433 5.57 -8.01 -3.98
CA TYR A 433 6.87 -8.48 -3.48
C TYR A 433 7.84 -8.76 -4.63
N THR A 434 9.13 -8.46 -4.43
CA THR A 434 10.20 -8.84 -5.35
C THR A 434 11.25 -9.74 -4.70
N SER A 435 11.64 -10.82 -5.39
CA SER A 435 12.69 -11.72 -4.91
C SER A 435 14.11 -11.32 -5.32
N SER A 436 14.26 -10.34 -6.22
CA SER A 436 15.55 -9.85 -6.71
C SER A 436 15.49 -8.34 -6.92
N THR A 437 16.63 -7.65 -6.77
CA THR A 437 16.67 -6.19 -6.95
C THR A 437 16.27 -5.81 -8.38
N THR A 438 15.25 -4.97 -8.57
CA THR A 438 14.68 -4.65 -9.89
C THR A 438 13.78 -3.42 -9.87
N HIS A 439 13.42 -2.85 -11.03
CA HIS A 439 12.33 -1.90 -11.14
C HIS A 439 11.00 -2.59 -11.47
N ILE A 440 9.92 -2.07 -10.90
CA ILE A 440 8.57 -2.61 -10.98
C ILE A 440 7.64 -1.52 -11.50
N LEU A 441 6.76 -1.91 -12.42
CA LEU A 441 5.71 -1.06 -12.94
C LEU A 441 4.37 -1.76 -12.80
N TRP A 442 3.32 -1.02 -12.46
CA TRP A 442 1.94 -1.48 -12.46
C TRP A 442 1.07 -0.56 -13.31
N ASP A 443 0.48 -1.14 -14.35
CA ASP A 443 -0.49 -0.49 -15.23
C ASP A 443 -1.87 -1.11 -15.05
N GLN A 444 -2.80 -0.38 -14.43
CA GLN A 444 -4.14 -0.88 -14.17
C GLN A 444 -5.08 -0.61 -15.36
N VAL A 445 -6.00 -1.55 -15.63
CA VAL A 445 -7.03 -1.48 -16.68
C VAL A 445 -8.44 -1.62 -16.14
N SER A 446 -8.61 -2.30 -15.00
CA SER A 446 -9.92 -2.55 -14.40
C SER A 446 -9.83 -2.47 -12.88
N ASP A 447 -10.87 -1.92 -12.28
CA ASP A 447 -11.18 -1.83 -10.86
C ASP A 447 -12.66 -2.20 -10.70
N SER A 448 -12.96 -3.31 -10.02
CA SER A 448 -14.30 -3.89 -10.02
C SER A 448 -14.62 -4.61 -8.72
N ASP A 449 -15.91 -4.85 -8.47
CA ASP A 449 -16.39 -5.70 -7.37
C ASP A 449 -16.44 -7.19 -7.76
N LEU A 450 -15.68 -7.59 -8.80
CA LEU A 450 -15.60 -8.98 -9.19
C LEU A 450 -15.08 -9.81 -8.01
N PRO A 451 -15.71 -10.95 -7.65
CA PRO A 451 -15.23 -11.77 -6.54
C PRO A 451 -13.81 -12.26 -6.80
N SER A 452 -12.92 -12.08 -5.82
CA SER A 452 -11.53 -12.56 -5.85
C SER A 452 -11.00 -12.75 -4.43
N HIS A 453 -9.81 -13.33 -4.34
CA HIS A 453 -9.11 -13.61 -3.08
C HIS A 453 -7.58 -13.67 -3.34
N SER A 454 -6.76 -13.78 -2.29
CA SER A 454 -5.34 -14.10 -2.48
C SER A 454 -5.13 -15.39 -3.27
N PRO A 455 -4.15 -15.46 -4.18
CA PRO A 455 -3.92 -16.65 -4.99
C PRO A 455 -3.79 -17.96 -4.18
N VAL A 456 -4.63 -18.95 -4.52
CA VAL A 456 -4.64 -20.30 -3.93
C VAL A 456 -4.09 -21.31 -4.94
N ARG A 457 -3.16 -22.17 -4.49
CA ARG A 457 -2.53 -23.22 -5.30
C ARG A 457 -3.47 -24.42 -5.45
N HIS A 458 -4.05 -24.61 -6.63
CA HIS A 458 -4.92 -25.76 -6.95
C HIS A 458 -4.19 -26.91 -7.66
N LEU A 459 -3.06 -26.61 -8.32
CA LEU A 459 -2.21 -27.62 -8.94
C LEU A 459 -0.75 -27.31 -8.67
N ASP A 460 -0.01 -28.30 -8.15
CA ASP A 460 1.45 -28.27 -8.11
C ASP A 460 2.04 -29.63 -8.49
N THR A 461 2.48 -29.76 -9.74
CA THR A 461 3.08 -31.03 -10.19
C THR A 461 4.52 -31.22 -9.73
N ARG A 462 5.15 -30.24 -9.07
CA ARG A 462 6.58 -30.33 -8.66
C ARG A 462 6.82 -31.37 -7.57
N ALA A 463 5.79 -31.69 -6.79
CA ALA A 463 5.84 -32.73 -5.76
C ALA A 463 5.65 -34.15 -6.33
N GLY A 464 5.30 -34.27 -7.62
CA GLY A 464 5.03 -35.54 -8.30
C GLY A 464 5.68 -35.61 -9.68
N ALA A 465 5.06 -36.35 -10.59
CA ALA A 465 5.53 -36.45 -11.97
C ALA A 465 5.23 -35.17 -12.77
N PRO A 466 6.13 -34.74 -13.67
CA PRO A 466 5.83 -33.66 -14.61
C PRO A 466 4.72 -34.08 -15.57
N VAL A 467 4.04 -33.09 -16.16
CA VAL A 467 3.08 -33.33 -17.24
C VAL A 467 3.88 -33.71 -18.48
N ALA A 468 3.61 -34.88 -19.06
CA ALA A 468 4.33 -35.37 -20.23
C ALA A 468 3.98 -34.56 -21.49
N ALA A 469 4.93 -34.45 -22.42
CA ALA A 469 4.70 -33.81 -23.71
C ALA A 469 3.47 -34.39 -24.43
N GLY A 470 2.60 -33.51 -24.94
CA GLY A 470 1.40 -33.91 -25.67
C GLY A 470 0.24 -34.37 -24.78
N THR A 471 0.37 -34.28 -23.45
CA THR A 471 -0.67 -34.67 -22.49
C THR A 471 -1.22 -33.48 -21.72
N PHE A 472 -2.26 -33.71 -20.91
CA PHE A 472 -2.83 -32.70 -20.04
C PHE A 472 -3.04 -33.23 -18.62
N VAL A 473 -3.19 -32.30 -17.68
CA VAL A 473 -3.65 -32.56 -16.31
C VAL A 473 -4.94 -31.81 -16.06
N ALA A 474 -5.94 -32.49 -15.48
CA ALA A 474 -7.19 -31.88 -15.05
C ALA A 474 -7.02 -31.29 -13.65
N VAL A 475 -7.58 -30.10 -13.43
CA VAL A 475 -7.51 -29.35 -12.18
C VAL A 475 -8.92 -29.04 -11.72
N GLN A 476 -9.25 -29.43 -10.49
CA GLN A 476 -10.52 -29.11 -9.86
C GLN A 476 -10.46 -27.68 -9.31
N THR A 477 -11.36 -26.82 -9.79
CA THR A 477 -11.41 -25.39 -9.45
C THR A 477 -12.40 -25.09 -8.33
N GLY A 478 -13.29 -26.03 -8.01
CA GLY A 478 -14.31 -25.88 -6.97
C GLY A 478 -15.63 -25.24 -7.45
N VAL A 479 -15.68 -24.74 -8.69
CA VAL A 479 -16.87 -24.09 -9.27
C VAL A 479 -17.17 -24.61 -10.67
N ALA A 480 -18.43 -24.98 -10.94
CA ALA A 480 -18.87 -25.49 -12.24
C ALA A 480 -19.43 -24.39 -13.15
N ASN A 481 -19.16 -24.47 -14.45
CA ASN A 481 -19.62 -23.51 -15.46
C ASN A 481 -19.36 -22.03 -15.10
N ALA A 482 -18.24 -21.76 -14.43
CA ALA A 482 -17.83 -20.44 -13.98
C ALA A 482 -16.61 -19.97 -14.76
N THR A 483 -16.31 -18.67 -14.68
CA THR A 483 -15.03 -18.14 -15.13
C THR A 483 -14.08 -18.12 -13.95
N VAL A 484 -12.90 -18.69 -14.14
CA VAL A 484 -11.81 -18.59 -13.17
C VAL A 484 -10.66 -17.77 -13.72
N LEU A 485 -10.10 -16.91 -12.88
CA LEU A 485 -8.92 -16.11 -13.19
C LEU A 485 -7.77 -16.55 -12.30
N GLY A 486 -6.57 -16.56 -12.85
CA GLY A 486 -5.40 -17.02 -12.10
C GLY A 486 -4.11 -16.91 -12.89
N THR A 487 -3.07 -17.52 -12.35
CA THR A 487 -1.75 -17.60 -12.96
C THR A 487 -1.41 -19.06 -13.25
N VAL A 488 -1.03 -19.32 -14.50
CA VAL A 488 -0.43 -20.60 -14.90
C VAL A 488 1.09 -20.43 -14.92
N THR A 489 1.81 -21.36 -14.30
CA THR A 489 3.29 -21.37 -14.32
C THR A 489 3.80 -22.67 -14.89
N ALA A 490 4.74 -22.60 -15.83
CA ALA A 490 5.53 -23.73 -16.29
C ALA A 490 6.96 -23.58 -15.76
N THR A 491 7.52 -24.66 -15.22
CA THR A 491 8.88 -24.70 -14.67
C THR A 491 9.53 -26.04 -14.95
N ARG A 492 10.88 -26.07 -14.90
CA ARG A 492 11.68 -27.29 -15.13
C ARG A 492 11.27 -28.02 -16.42
N ALA A 493 10.97 -27.24 -17.47
CA ALA A 493 10.59 -27.78 -18.77
C ALA A 493 11.80 -28.44 -19.44
N ALA A 494 11.61 -29.65 -19.97
CA ALA A 494 12.62 -30.39 -20.71
C ALA A 494 12.99 -29.72 -22.04
N ASP A 495 11.99 -29.14 -22.72
CA ASP A 495 12.13 -28.42 -23.98
C ASP A 495 11.31 -27.14 -23.97
N SER A 496 11.59 -26.23 -24.91
CA SER A 496 10.75 -25.06 -25.17
C SER A 496 9.38 -25.49 -25.69
N GLY A 497 8.32 -24.87 -25.19
CA GLY A 497 6.96 -25.30 -25.48
C GLY A 497 5.91 -24.30 -25.04
N HIS A 498 4.66 -24.77 -24.96
CA HIS A 498 3.53 -23.97 -24.56
C HIS A 498 2.52 -24.75 -23.72
N VAL A 499 1.79 -24.02 -22.89
CA VAL A 499 0.61 -24.51 -22.16
C VAL A 499 -0.65 -24.03 -22.85
N ARG A 500 -1.65 -24.92 -22.94
CA ARG A 500 -3.02 -24.56 -23.32
C ARG A 500 -3.93 -24.80 -22.13
N LEU A 501 -4.82 -23.85 -21.87
CA LEU A 501 -5.77 -23.88 -20.76
C LEU A 501 -7.19 -23.87 -21.34
N TYR A 502 -8.03 -24.82 -20.93
CA TYR A 502 -9.35 -25.00 -21.53
C TYR A 502 -10.33 -25.77 -20.62
N PRO A 503 -11.65 -25.63 -20.84
CA PRO A 503 -12.65 -26.53 -20.24
C PRO A 503 -12.39 -27.97 -20.69
N CYS A 504 -12.28 -28.92 -19.76
CA CYS A 504 -11.93 -30.30 -20.10
C CYS A 504 -12.94 -30.99 -21.03
N ASP A 505 -14.18 -30.50 -21.06
CA ASP A 505 -15.29 -30.99 -21.88
C ASP A 505 -15.29 -30.46 -23.33
N GLN A 506 -14.40 -29.53 -23.70
CA GLN A 506 -14.43 -28.87 -25.02
C GLN A 506 -13.23 -29.19 -25.93
N GLY A 507 -12.41 -30.18 -25.59
CA GLY A 507 -11.23 -30.55 -26.38
C GLY A 507 -10.14 -29.47 -26.39
N VAL A 508 -8.98 -29.76 -26.99
CA VAL A 508 -7.81 -28.88 -26.91
C VAL A 508 -7.95 -27.70 -27.90
N PRO A 509 -7.98 -26.43 -27.44
CA PRO A 509 -8.09 -25.28 -28.34
C PRO A 509 -6.77 -25.03 -29.10
N PRO A 510 -6.77 -24.19 -30.14
CA PRO A 510 -5.55 -23.78 -30.84
C PRO A 510 -4.73 -22.71 -30.09
N THR A 511 -5.25 -22.17 -28.98
CA THR A 511 -4.59 -21.10 -28.20
C THR A 511 -3.49 -21.63 -27.29
N SER A 512 -2.40 -20.89 -27.17
CA SER A 512 -1.33 -21.08 -26.18
C SER A 512 -1.39 -19.95 -25.17
N VAL A 513 -1.75 -20.24 -23.92
CA VAL A 513 -1.89 -19.23 -22.85
C VAL A 513 -0.52 -18.82 -22.29
N LEU A 514 0.43 -19.76 -22.27
CA LEU A 514 1.78 -19.56 -21.78
C LEU A 514 2.77 -20.20 -22.75
N ASN A 515 3.79 -19.44 -23.18
CA ASN A 515 4.93 -19.97 -23.93
C ASN A 515 6.17 -19.92 -23.04
N TYR A 516 6.92 -21.01 -22.97
CA TYR A 516 8.09 -21.16 -22.10
C TYR A 516 9.28 -21.73 -22.87
N THR A 517 10.48 -21.44 -22.38
CA THR A 517 11.74 -22.02 -22.89
C THR A 517 12.25 -23.11 -21.95
N ALA A 518 13.02 -24.06 -22.49
CA ALA A 518 13.62 -25.12 -21.68
C ALA A 518 14.34 -24.57 -20.44
N GLY A 519 14.13 -25.21 -19.28
CA GLY A 519 14.74 -24.86 -18.00
C GLY A 519 14.26 -23.56 -17.32
N ALA A 520 13.61 -22.65 -18.05
CA ALA A 520 13.10 -21.40 -17.47
C ALA A 520 11.81 -21.63 -16.68
N SER A 521 11.59 -20.82 -15.64
CA SER A 521 10.26 -20.69 -15.04
C SER A 521 9.56 -19.51 -15.68
N THR A 522 8.33 -19.71 -16.16
CA THR A 522 7.55 -18.67 -16.83
C THR A 522 6.12 -18.73 -16.32
N ALA A 523 5.58 -17.57 -15.96
CA ALA A 523 4.20 -17.39 -15.51
C ALA A 523 3.42 -16.54 -16.51
N ALA A 524 2.14 -16.85 -16.67
CA ALA A 524 1.18 -16.04 -17.42
C ALA A 524 -0.14 -15.93 -16.68
N GLY A 525 -0.71 -14.72 -16.61
CA GLY A 525 -2.09 -14.55 -16.19
C GLY A 525 -3.03 -15.18 -17.21
N ALA A 526 -4.15 -15.75 -16.74
CA ALA A 526 -5.09 -16.45 -17.58
C ALA A 526 -6.53 -16.31 -17.07
N ALA A 527 -7.46 -16.29 -18.03
CA ALA A 527 -8.88 -16.51 -17.80
C ALA A 527 -9.27 -17.81 -18.48
N VAL A 528 -10.12 -18.62 -17.85
CA VAL A 528 -10.67 -19.84 -18.45
C VAL A 528 -12.05 -20.15 -17.87
N ARG A 529 -12.91 -20.70 -18.71
CA ARG A 529 -14.20 -21.27 -18.29
C ARG A 529 -13.99 -22.67 -17.69
N THR A 530 -14.67 -22.97 -16.58
CA THR A 530 -14.71 -24.32 -16.01
C THR A 530 -15.77 -25.17 -16.71
N ASP A 531 -15.54 -26.47 -16.81
CA ASP A 531 -16.54 -27.39 -17.35
C ASP A 531 -17.73 -27.61 -16.39
N ALA A 532 -18.69 -28.43 -16.79
CA ALA A 532 -19.86 -28.75 -15.98
C ALA A 532 -19.54 -29.47 -14.65
N GLY A 533 -18.36 -30.07 -14.51
CA GLY A 533 -17.85 -30.70 -13.29
C GLY A 533 -16.91 -29.80 -12.47
N GLY A 534 -16.65 -28.59 -12.92
CA GLY A 534 -15.73 -27.64 -12.29
C GLY A 534 -14.26 -27.84 -12.63
N PHE A 535 -13.95 -28.59 -13.68
CA PHE A 535 -12.57 -28.83 -14.09
C PHE A 535 -12.10 -27.89 -15.20
N ILE A 536 -10.79 -27.62 -15.16
CA ILE A 536 -10.02 -27.04 -16.25
C ILE A 536 -8.87 -27.98 -16.59
N CYS A 537 -8.44 -27.99 -17.84
CA CYS A 537 -7.38 -28.85 -18.33
C CYS A 537 -6.17 -28.01 -18.77
N LEU A 538 -4.99 -28.38 -18.26
CA LEU A 538 -3.71 -27.78 -18.62
C LEU A 538 -2.95 -28.77 -19.50
N TYR A 539 -2.93 -28.51 -20.81
CA TYR A 539 -2.13 -29.26 -21.77
C TYR A 539 -0.71 -28.72 -21.83
N SER A 540 0.29 -29.59 -21.97
CA SER A 540 1.69 -29.22 -22.15
C SER A 540 2.26 -29.77 -23.46
N SER A 541 2.90 -28.92 -24.27
CA SER A 541 3.50 -29.35 -25.55
C SER A 541 4.85 -30.05 -25.39
N ALA A 542 5.51 -29.88 -24.24
CA ALA A 542 6.82 -30.43 -23.91
C ALA A 542 6.84 -30.75 -22.42
N THR A 543 7.50 -31.84 -22.00
CA THR A 543 7.47 -32.29 -20.61
C THR A 543 7.87 -31.17 -19.65
N ALA A 544 6.99 -30.81 -18.72
CA ALA A 544 7.19 -29.70 -17.80
C ALA A 544 6.39 -29.88 -16.50
N HIS A 545 6.85 -29.25 -15.42
CA HIS A 545 6.03 -29.08 -14.24
C HIS A 545 5.12 -27.86 -14.42
N LEU A 546 3.81 -28.08 -14.26
CA LEU A 546 2.79 -27.06 -14.32
C LEU A 546 2.22 -26.77 -12.93
N LEU A 547 1.91 -25.49 -12.71
CA LEU A 547 1.26 -24.97 -11.52
C LEU A 547 0.03 -24.14 -11.94
N TRP A 548 -1.04 -24.22 -11.15
CA TRP A 548 -2.22 -23.35 -11.26
C TRP A 548 -2.48 -22.66 -9.93
N ASP A 549 -2.41 -21.33 -9.95
CA ASP A 549 -2.75 -20.46 -8.83
C ASP A 549 -4.01 -19.67 -9.17
N GLN A 550 -5.12 -20.00 -8.51
CA GLN A 550 -6.44 -19.41 -8.74
C GLN A 550 -6.62 -18.18 -7.86
N ALA A 551 -7.17 -17.10 -8.40
CA ALA A 551 -7.37 -15.83 -7.67
C ALA A 551 -8.82 -15.32 -7.73
N SER A 552 -9.67 -15.93 -8.54
CA SER A 552 -11.08 -15.52 -8.68
C SER A 552 -11.91 -16.63 -9.28
N GLU A 553 -13.10 -16.83 -8.69
CA GLU A 553 -14.24 -17.57 -9.24
C GLU A 553 -15.40 -16.61 -9.45
N ASN A 554 -15.89 -16.50 -10.69
CA ASN A 554 -16.88 -15.50 -11.02
C ASN A 554 -17.82 -15.92 -12.16
N SER A 555 -18.84 -15.11 -12.37
CA SER A 555 -19.89 -15.34 -13.37
C SER A 555 -19.69 -14.53 -14.65
N LEU A 556 -18.46 -14.07 -14.96
CA LEU A 556 -18.22 -13.39 -16.24
C LEU A 556 -18.63 -14.33 -17.39
N PRO A 557 -19.33 -13.83 -18.41
CA PRO A 557 -19.62 -14.62 -19.60
C PRO A 557 -18.31 -15.04 -20.25
N SER A 558 -18.06 -16.35 -20.29
CA SER A 558 -16.88 -16.91 -20.94
C SER A 558 -17.23 -18.13 -21.78
N HIS A 559 -16.34 -18.43 -22.71
CA HIS A 559 -16.42 -19.54 -23.64
C HIS A 559 -15.03 -20.17 -23.80
N GLN A 560 -14.92 -21.30 -24.50
CA GLN A 560 -13.61 -21.80 -24.89
C GLN A 560 -12.90 -20.77 -25.77
N ALA A 561 -11.60 -20.61 -25.57
CA ALA A 561 -10.78 -19.67 -26.30
C ALA A 561 -10.99 -19.75 -27.82
N THR A 562 -11.37 -18.63 -28.42
CA THR A 562 -11.64 -18.51 -29.85
C THR A 562 -10.58 -17.63 -30.51
N ARG A 563 -10.00 -18.10 -31.62
CA ARG A 563 -9.04 -17.34 -32.41
C ARG A 563 -9.77 -16.25 -33.19
N ILE A 564 -9.63 -15.01 -32.75
CA ILE A 564 -10.21 -13.85 -33.43
C ILE A 564 -9.25 -13.28 -34.48
N LEU A 565 -7.95 -13.29 -34.18
CA LEU A 565 -6.92 -12.83 -35.12
C LEU A 565 -5.69 -13.74 -35.10
N ASP A 566 -5.19 -14.11 -36.27
CA ASP A 566 -3.88 -14.70 -36.47
C ASP A 566 -3.21 -14.08 -37.71
N THR A 567 -2.32 -13.10 -37.54
CA THR A 567 -1.71 -12.42 -38.68
C THR A 567 -0.76 -13.29 -39.50
N ARG A 568 -0.58 -14.57 -39.15
CA ARG A 568 0.13 -15.58 -39.96
C ARG A 568 -0.79 -16.24 -40.98
N ARG A 569 -2.12 -16.21 -40.78
CA ARG A 569 -3.10 -16.87 -41.64
C ARG A 569 -3.40 -16.04 -42.87
N ALA A 570 -3.56 -16.71 -44.01
CA ALA A 570 -3.95 -16.07 -45.27
C ALA A 570 -5.33 -15.39 -45.19
N SER A 571 -6.28 -15.97 -44.43
CA SER A 571 -7.60 -15.38 -44.18
C SER A 571 -7.55 -13.99 -43.55
N ASP A 572 -6.49 -13.74 -42.77
CA ASP A 572 -6.32 -12.51 -41.99
C ASP A 572 -5.33 -11.56 -42.69
N GLY A 573 -5.08 -11.81 -43.99
CA GLY A 573 -4.16 -11.02 -44.80
C GLY A 573 -2.68 -11.27 -44.51
N ALA A 574 -2.32 -12.47 -44.04
CA ALA A 574 -0.97 -12.99 -43.76
C ALA A 574 0.14 -11.93 -43.84
N ARG A 575 0.33 -11.22 -42.73
CA ARG A 575 1.24 -10.10 -42.63
C ARG A 575 1.96 -10.10 -41.29
N ARG A 576 3.28 -9.96 -41.35
CA ARG A 576 4.07 -9.59 -40.18
C ARG A 576 3.86 -8.10 -39.90
N ILE A 577 3.48 -7.77 -38.68
CA ILE A 577 3.16 -6.40 -38.28
C ILE A 577 4.48 -5.65 -38.12
N PRO A 578 4.73 -4.58 -38.90
CA PRO A 578 5.99 -3.84 -38.80
C PRO A 578 6.13 -3.12 -37.46
N ALA A 579 7.37 -2.97 -36.99
CA ALA A 579 7.69 -2.12 -35.85
C ALA A 579 7.15 -0.69 -36.04
N GLY A 580 6.61 -0.09 -34.98
CA GLY A 580 6.04 1.24 -34.99
C GLY A 580 4.60 1.32 -35.51
N THR A 581 3.98 0.20 -35.87
CA THR A 581 2.60 0.18 -36.39
C THR A 581 1.59 -0.33 -35.37
N THR A 582 0.33 0.06 -35.58
CA THR A 582 -0.82 -0.38 -34.78
C THR A 582 -1.81 -1.10 -35.68
N ILE A 583 -2.38 -2.20 -35.21
CA ILE A 583 -3.48 -2.92 -35.86
C ILE A 583 -4.73 -2.88 -34.97
N GLY A 584 -5.91 -2.85 -35.59
CA GLY A 584 -7.19 -2.98 -34.90
C GLY A 584 -7.70 -4.41 -34.97
N ILE A 585 -8.34 -4.87 -33.89
CA ILE A 585 -8.96 -6.19 -33.76
C ILE A 585 -10.42 -5.96 -33.39
N ASP A 586 -11.34 -6.48 -34.18
CA ASP A 586 -12.76 -6.50 -33.85
C ASP A 586 -13.03 -7.62 -32.85
N THR A 587 -13.58 -7.24 -31.71
CA THR A 587 -13.83 -8.16 -30.59
C THR A 587 -15.28 -8.59 -30.47
N GLY A 588 -16.19 -7.99 -31.26
CA GLY A 588 -17.61 -8.27 -31.19
C GLY A 588 -18.36 -7.62 -30.01
N LEU A 589 -17.67 -6.89 -29.12
CA LEU A 589 -18.29 -6.18 -27.98
C LEU A 589 -17.93 -4.69 -27.98
N ALA A 590 -18.92 -3.81 -28.18
CA ALA A 590 -18.75 -2.37 -28.08
C ALA A 590 -18.75 -1.86 -26.62
N ALA A 591 -17.83 -0.96 -26.29
CA ALA A 591 -17.74 -0.25 -25.02
C ALA A 591 -17.78 -1.15 -23.76
N GLY A 592 -17.19 -2.35 -23.83
CA GLY A 592 -17.09 -3.29 -22.73
C GLY A 592 -15.65 -3.72 -22.44
N THR A 593 -15.48 -4.86 -21.80
CA THR A 593 -14.18 -5.48 -21.51
C THR A 593 -14.08 -6.83 -22.17
N VAL A 594 -12.92 -7.10 -22.74
CA VAL A 594 -12.56 -8.43 -23.23
C VAL A 594 -11.36 -8.98 -22.47
N LEU A 595 -11.41 -10.28 -22.20
CA LEU A 595 -10.30 -11.05 -21.66
C LEU A 595 -9.85 -12.06 -22.70
N GLY A 596 -8.54 -12.15 -22.89
CA GLY A 596 -7.96 -13.08 -23.86
C GLY A 596 -6.46 -13.24 -23.70
N THR A 597 -5.86 -13.98 -24.62
CA THR A 597 -4.42 -14.17 -24.69
C THR A 597 -3.87 -13.42 -25.91
N LEU A 598 -2.90 -12.55 -25.64
CA LEU A 598 -2.10 -11.90 -26.68
C LEU A 598 -0.81 -12.69 -26.88
N THR A 599 -0.54 -13.11 -28.11
CA THR A 599 0.69 -13.83 -28.45
C THR A 599 1.48 -13.08 -29.53
N ALA A 600 2.76 -12.84 -29.26
CA ALA A 600 3.75 -12.40 -30.24
C ALA A 600 4.52 -13.62 -30.75
N VAL A 601 4.66 -13.77 -32.07
CA VAL A 601 5.33 -14.91 -32.71
C VAL A 601 6.47 -14.44 -33.59
N GLY A 602 7.65 -15.04 -33.39
CA GLY A 602 8.84 -14.84 -34.21
C GLY A 602 9.18 -13.37 -34.42
N ALA A 603 9.41 -12.61 -33.34
CA ALA A 603 9.77 -11.20 -33.43
C ALA A 603 11.19 -10.98 -33.95
N SER A 604 11.42 -9.89 -34.68
CA SER A 604 12.73 -9.56 -35.29
C SER A 604 13.75 -9.03 -34.30
N GLY A 605 13.31 -8.56 -33.13
CA GLY A 605 14.13 -7.88 -32.14
C GLY A 605 13.41 -7.79 -30.79
N PRO A 606 14.11 -7.33 -29.74
CA PRO A 606 13.47 -7.01 -28.47
C PRO A 606 12.48 -5.85 -28.63
N GLY A 607 11.42 -5.84 -27.81
CA GLY A 607 10.41 -4.79 -27.83
C GLY A 607 9.22 -5.14 -26.94
N HIS A 608 8.05 -4.58 -27.25
CA HIS A 608 6.82 -4.82 -26.54
C HIS A 608 5.60 -4.68 -27.45
N LEU A 609 4.48 -5.29 -27.04
CA LEU A 609 3.15 -4.99 -27.55
C LEU A 609 2.40 -4.13 -26.52
N ARG A 610 1.59 -3.19 -27.02
CA ARG A 610 0.64 -2.42 -26.18
C ARG A 610 -0.77 -2.70 -26.66
N VAL A 611 -1.71 -2.83 -25.72
CA VAL A 611 -3.13 -3.05 -26.02
C VAL A 611 -3.96 -1.94 -25.40
N PHE A 612 -4.86 -1.35 -26.16
CA PHE A 612 -5.70 -0.24 -25.72
C PHE A 612 -6.97 -0.13 -26.58
N PRO A 613 -8.03 0.58 -26.12
CA PRO A 613 -9.21 0.82 -26.94
C PRO A 613 -8.84 1.60 -28.20
N CYS A 614 -9.31 1.18 -29.37
CA CYS A 614 -9.05 1.94 -30.60
C CYS A 614 -9.61 3.37 -30.53
N GLY A 615 -8.91 4.31 -31.15
CA GLY A 615 -9.28 5.74 -31.13
C GLY A 615 -8.91 6.49 -29.85
N GLN A 616 -8.39 5.80 -28.83
CA GLN A 616 -7.81 6.44 -27.65
C GLN A 616 -6.30 6.71 -27.84
N PRO A 617 -5.72 7.68 -27.10
CA PRO A 617 -4.28 7.87 -27.07
C PRO A 617 -3.55 6.58 -26.67
N MET A 618 -2.45 6.27 -27.34
CA MET A 618 -1.66 5.09 -27.03
C MET A 618 -1.07 5.22 -25.62
N PRO A 619 -1.31 4.25 -24.71
CA PRO A 619 -0.78 4.29 -23.36
C PRO A 619 0.74 4.05 -23.37
N ASN A 620 1.42 4.43 -22.29
CA ASN A 620 2.82 4.07 -22.04
C ASN A 620 2.98 2.70 -21.35
N SER A 621 1.90 1.90 -21.32
CA SER A 621 1.87 0.55 -20.76
C SER A 621 2.26 -0.50 -21.80
N SER A 622 3.12 -1.44 -21.41
CA SER A 622 3.48 -2.61 -22.21
C SER A 622 2.68 -3.81 -21.74
N ALA A 623 1.78 -4.33 -22.58
CA ALA A 623 0.98 -5.51 -22.27
C ALA A 623 1.79 -6.82 -22.35
N LEU A 624 2.76 -6.89 -23.28
CA LEU A 624 3.61 -8.07 -23.49
C LEU A 624 5.02 -7.64 -23.88
N SER A 625 6.06 -8.10 -23.19
CA SER A 625 7.45 -7.90 -23.62
C SER A 625 7.87 -8.97 -24.62
N ILE A 626 8.66 -8.57 -25.61
CA ILE A 626 9.07 -9.40 -26.75
C ILE A 626 10.59 -9.52 -26.75
N GLN A 627 11.10 -10.72 -27.06
CA GLN A 627 12.51 -10.99 -27.30
C GLN A 627 12.69 -11.51 -28.73
N ALA A 628 13.85 -11.24 -29.33
CA ALA A 628 14.14 -11.68 -30.69
C ALA A 628 14.03 -13.21 -30.80
N GLY A 629 13.30 -13.69 -31.81
CA GLY A 629 13.17 -15.13 -32.10
C GLY A 629 12.29 -15.94 -31.13
N GLN A 630 11.77 -15.34 -30.05
CA GLN A 630 10.91 -16.04 -29.10
C GLN A 630 9.42 -15.85 -29.41
N ASN A 631 8.64 -16.89 -29.11
CA ASN A 631 7.18 -16.79 -29.04
C ASN A 631 6.79 -16.52 -27.60
N ARG A 632 6.01 -15.47 -27.34
CA ARG A 632 5.58 -15.10 -25.99
C ARG A 632 4.09 -14.84 -25.95
N ALA A 633 3.44 -15.26 -24.88
CA ALA A 633 2.01 -15.14 -24.66
C ALA A 633 1.75 -14.68 -23.22
N THR A 634 0.70 -13.88 -23.03
CA THR A 634 0.19 -13.48 -21.71
C THR A 634 -1.30 -13.18 -21.80
N GLY A 635 -2.00 -13.35 -20.67
CA GLY A 635 -3.37 -12.87 -20.53
C GLY A 635 -3.44 -11.35 -20.57
N VAL A 636 -4.48 -10.82 -21.21
CA VAL A 636 -4.74 -9.38 -21.31
C VAL A 636 -6.21 -9.13 -21.02
N ALA A 637 -6.47 -8.20 -20.12
CA ALA A 637 -7.74 -7.50 -20.02
C ALA A 637 -7.65 -6.21 -20.84
N SER A 638 -8.67 -5.88 -21.61
CA SER A 638 -8.72 -4.62 -22.33
C SER A 638 -10.13 -4.08 -22.49
N ARG A 639 -10.27 -2.77 -22.33
CA ARG A 639 -11.48 -2.06 -22.71
C ARG A 639 -11.59 -2.00 -24.23
N THR A 640 -12.79 -2.21 -24.76
CA THR A 640 -13.09 -2.04 -26.18
C THR A 640 -13.56 -0.61 -26.48
N SER A 641 -13.26 -0.13 -27.68
CA SER A 641 -13.75 1.15 -28.17
C SER A 641 -15.26 1.14 -28.42
N ALA A 642 -15.83 2.30 -28.72
CA ALA A 642 -17.27 2.44 -29.00
C ALA A 642 -17.74 1.62 -30.21
N ASP A 643 -16.83 1.31 -31.14
CA ASP A 643 -17.04 0.43 -32.30
C ASP A 643 -16.59 -1.03 -32.03
N GLY A 644 -16.30 -1.39 -30.78
CA GLY A 644 -16.01 -2.76 -30.37
C GLY A 644 -14.64 -3.31 -30.72
N ARG A 645 -13.64 -2.42 -30.85
CA ARG A 645 -12.27 -2.80 -31.22
C ARG A 645 -11.26 -2.59 -30.11
N ILE A 646 -10.23 -3.43 -30.11
CA ILE A 646 -8.97 -3.18 -29.41
C ILE A 646 -7.87 -2.92 -30.43
N CYS A 647 -6.92 -2.07 -30.07
CA CYS A 647 -5.78 -1.71 -30.89
C CYS A 647 -4.51 -2.28 -30.26
N VAL A 648 -3.67 -2.90 -31.10
CA VAL A 648 -2.40 -3.50 -30.69
C VAL A 648 -1.26 -2.81 -31.42
N TYR A 649 -0.42 -2.10 -30.67
CA TYR A 649 0.83 -1.51 -31.17
C TYR A 649 1.98 -2.50 -31.04
N ALA A 650 2.85 -2.56 -32.06
CA ALA A 650 4.05 -3.38 -32.05
C ALA A 650 5.34 -2.54 -32.08
N ALA A 651 6.16 -2.63 -31.02
CA ALA A 651 7.47 -1.96 -30.99
C ALA A 651 8.55 -2.68 -31.82
N ALA A 652 8.33 -3.96 -32.12
CA ALA A 652 9.21 -4.78 -32.94
C ALA A 652 8.40 -5.54 -33.99
N THR A 653 9.00 -5.81 -35.15
CA THR A 653 8.31 -6.51 -36.23
C THR A 653 8.00 -7.95 -35.81
N THR A 654 6.72 -8.32 -35.73
CA THR A 654 6.27 -9.62 -35.20
C THR A 654 4.94 -10.05 -35.82
N TYR A 655 4.58 -11.33 -35.70
CA TYR A 655 3.21 -11.76 -35.92
C TYR A 655 2.41 -11.63 -34.64
N ILE A 656 1.15 -11.26 -34.75
CA ILE A 656 0.26 -11.05 -33.62
C ILE A 656 -0.88 -12.07 -33.71
N VAL A 657 -1.20 -12.65 -32.57
CA VAL A 657 -2.32 -13.57 -32.39
C VAL A 657 -3.15 -13.10 -31.20
N TRP A 658 -4.47 -13.05 -31.38
CA TRP A 658 -5.45 -12.77 -30.34
C TRP A 658 -6.43 -13.93 -30.23
N ASP A 659 -6.45 -14.54 -29.04
CA ASP A 659 -7.43 -15.55 -28.65
C ASP A 659 -8.33 -14.98 -27.54
N GLN A 660 -9.64 -14.92 -27.77
CA GLN A 660 -10.60 -14.33 -26.85
C GLN A 660 -11.29 -15.41 -26.01
N VAL A 661 -11.54 -15.14 -24.73
CA VAL A 661 -12.13 -16.10 -23.77
C VAL A 661 -13.38 -15.55 -23.09
N ALA A 662 -13.47 -14.23 -22.89
CA ALA A 662 -14.60 -13.61 -22.23
C ALA A 662 -14.86 -12.20 -22.75
N GLU A 663 -16.13 -11.82 -22.78
CA GLU A 663 -16.63 -10.50 -23.11
C GLU A 663 -17.68 -10.08 -22.07
N SER A 664 -17.53 -8.89 -21.49
CA SER A 664 -18.42 -8.40 -20.45
C SER A 664 -18.69 -6.91 -20.62
N ALA A 665 -19.96 -6.53 -20.69
CA ALA A 665 -20.38 -5.14 -20.61
C ALA A 665 -20.45 -4.63 -19.16
N GLN A 666 -20.41 -5.55 -18.18
CA GLN A 666 -20.58 -5.27 -16.76
C GLN A 666 -19.25 -5.16 -16.02
N LEU A 667 -18.15 -5.65 -16.60
CA LEU A 667 -16.82 -5.48 -16.02
C LEU A 667 -16.34 -4.05 -16.32
N PRO A 668 -16.22 -3.16 -15.32
CA PRO A 668 -15.68 -1.82 -15.56
C PRO A 668 -14.22 -1.91 -16.00
N SER A 669 -13.87 -1.12 -17.01
CA SER A 669 -12.50 -0.99 -17.49
C SER A 669 -12.25 0.37 -18.09
N HIS A 670 -10.98 0.76 -18.14
CA HIS A 670 -10.48 2.01 -18.66
C HIS A 670 -9.21 1.78 -19.50
N SER A 671 -8.70 2.82 -20.15
CA SER A 671 -7.38 2.75 -20.78
C SER A 671 -6.30 2.51 -19.73
N PRO A 672 -5.24 1.72 -20.01
CA PRO A 672 -4.20 1.41 -19.03
C PRO A 672 -3.64 2.67 -18.35
N THR A 673 -3.65 2.70 -17.02
CA THR A 673 -3.16 3.81 -16.20
C THR A 673 -2.00 3.35 -15.31
N ARG A 674 -0.87 4.05 -15.40
CA ARG A 674 0.34 3.79 -14.59
C ARG A 674 0.09 4.25 -13.16
N LEU A 675 -0.01 3.30 -12.22
CA LEU A 675 -0.14 3.60 -10.78
C LEU A 675 1.18 3.44 -10.02
N LEU A 676 2.11 2.66 -10.57
CA LEU A 676 3.46 2.51 -10.03
C LEU A 676 4.47 2.52 -11.16
N ASP A 677 5.51 3.34 -11.04
CA ASP A 677 6.74 3.26 -11.82
C ASP A 677 7.92 3.51 -10.90
N THR A 678 8.77 2.51 -10.68
CA THR A 678 9.93 2.67 -9.81
C THR A 678 11.20 3.05 -10.58
N ARG A 679 11.10 3.39 -11.87
CA ARG A 679 12.25 3.89 -12.64
C ARG A 679 12.52 5.33 -12.25
N GLY A 680 11.61 6.25 -12.53
CA GLY A 680 11.74 7.68 -12.26
C GLY A 680 10.64 8.44 -12.96
#